data_AF-Q6GPF9-F1
#
_entry.id   AF-Q6GPF9-F1
#
_cell.length_a   1.000
_cell.length_b   1.000
_cell.length_c   1.000
_cell.angle_alpha   90.00
_cell.angle_beta   90.00
_cell.angle_gamma   90.00
#
_symmetry.space_group_name_H-M   'P 1'
#
loop_
_entity.id
_entity.type
_entity.pdbx_description
1 polymer ?
#
loop_
_entity_poly.entity_id
_entity_poly.type
_entity_poly.pdbx_seq_one_letter_code
_entity_poly.pdbx_strand_id
1 'polypeptide(L)'
;MRIPLLFSICLWMLSEAEVIQLTDMFGEIRTPNFPDSYPSDSEVTWNITVPEGFRLKLYFMHFDLEPSYLCEYDYAKVESEDQVIANFCGKESTDTEQAPGQQIITSPSNFLSLTFRSDFSNEERFTGFDAHYSAIDIDECTEKSDEDLVCDHHCHNYIGGFYCSCRFGYLLHTDNRTCKVECSDNLFTQRSGLISSPDYPGPYAKSSDCRYRIELEEGFVINLHFDDNFDVEDHPEVKCPYDYLKIKTGKKEFGPLCGEKSPGRIETGSNSVQILFHSDNSGENGGWRLSYSVTGMPCPNLHPPMNGKLEPPQSEYTFKDQVVISCNQGYRVLKDNVEMESLQIECRKDGTWSNQIPPCQIVDCKKPKEIENGFITYSTAENRTTYQSSFNYSCREPYYMMVPNITLVYTCDASGEWTSQEIGAKIPTCQPVCGVPRFSRSALARIAGGKTAKRGISPWIAMFSDSQNNQPFCGGALISNKWIVTAAHCLHHELDTEDTGLNSLKLFELSSFKVILGKHRTLKKDDTEQTFQAENLILHPNYKPKTFRFDIALVELSDKAFLNDYVMPICLPEKQVQQDEHVIVSGWGKQFLKRLPDSLMEVEIPVVDQTLCKTVYQTLELLVTDEMICAGFKEGGKDACSGDSGGPMVTKNQLKKHWYLAGTVSWGVGCGQEDKYGVYSDVYKSLDWIKKKSGVQY
;
A
#
# COMPACT_ATOMS: atom_id res chain seq x y z
N MET A 1 86.68 -61.30 75.61
CA MET A 1 88.05 -61.84 75.48
C MET A 1 87.95 -63.33 75.20
N ARG A 2 88.66 -63.81 74.16
CA ARG A 2 88.71 -65.19 73.58
C ARG A 2 87.52 -65.58 72.70
N ILE A 3 87.64 -66.27 71.55
CA ILE A 3 88.66 -66.55 70.51
C ILE A 3 87.87 -67.32 69.41
N PRO A 4 88.20 -67.23 68.11
CA PRO A 4 87.38 -67.77 67.01
C PRO A 4 87.81 -69.17 66.53
N LEU A 5 86.98 -69.80 65.70
CA LEU A 5 87.33 -70.89 64.77
C LEU A 5 86.50 -70.66 63.49
N LEU A 6 87.18 -70.38 62.38
CA LEU A 6 86.59 -70.28 61.05
C LEU A 6 87.32 -71.26 60.12
N PHE A 7 86.51 -72.14 59.53
CA PHE A 7 86.90 -73.19 58.60
C PHE A 7 87.11 -72.59 57.20
N SER A 8 88.09 -73.16 56.50
CA SER A 8 88.46 -72.88 55.12
C SER A 8 87.47 -73.53 54.15
N ILE A 9 87.04 -72.80 53.11
CA ILE A 9 86.41 -73.36 51.91
C ILE A 9 87.11 -72.75 50.69
N CYS A 10 87.58 -73.65 49.84
CA CYS A 10 88.22 -73.43 48.55
C CYS A 10 87.16 -73.00 47.52
N LEU A 11 87.38 -71.89 46.82
CA LEU A 11 86.54 -71.43 45.70
C LEU A 11 87.30 -71.70 44.38
N TRP A 12 86.68 -72.47 43.48
CA TRP A 12 87.07 -72.58 42.09
C TRP A 12 86.65 -71.29 41.36
N MET A 13 87.58 -70.67 40.61
CA MET A 13 87.30 -69.52 39.74
C MET A 13 86.71 -70.01 38.42
N LEU A 14 85.48 -69.58 38.12
CA LEU A 14 84.88 -69.61 36.79
C LEU A 14 85.15 -68.24 36.14
N SER A 15 85.57 -68.24 34.88
CA SER A 15 85.71 -67.05 34.04
C SER A 15 84.33 -66.39 33.87
N GLU A 16 84.15 -65.16 34.37
CA GLU A 16 82.95 -64.33 34.15
C GLU A 16 83.23 -63.37 32.98
N ALA A 17 82.35 -63.36 31.97
CA ALA A 17 82.40 -62.39 30.88
C ALA A 17 82.12 -60.96 31.41
N GLU A 18 83.00 -60.01 31.10
CA GLU A 18 82.92 -58.65 31.61
C GLU A 18 82.03 -57.78 30.70
N VAL A 19 80.90 -57.29 31.23
CA VAL A 19 79.98 -56.42 30.48
C VAL A 19 80.07 -54.98 31.00
N ILE A 20 80.44 -54.05 30.12
CA ILE A 20 80.60 -52.62 30.39
C ILE A 20 79.44 -51.85 29.75
N GLN A 21 78.72 -51.06 30.54
CA GLN A 21 77.62 -50.21 30.06
C GLN A 21 78.15 -48.79 29.80
N LEU A 22 77.92 -48.28 28.59
CA LEU A 22 78.32 -46.95 28.15
C LEU A 22 77.07 -46.17 27.72
N THR A 23 76.88 -44.99 28.32
CA THR A 23 75.68 -44.15 28.07
C THR A 23 76.03 -42.75 27.54
N ASP A 24 77.30 -42.49 27.25
CA ASP A 24 77.76 -41.19 26.79
C ASP A 24 77.47 -41.00 25.29
N MET A 25 77.37 -39.74 24.85
CA MET A 25 77.07 -39.40 23.45
C MET A 25 78.24 -39.66 22.50
N PHE A 26 79.44 -39.91 23.01
CA PHE A 26 80.60 -40.33 22.25
C PHE A 26 81.59 -41.01 23.20
N GLY A 27 82.46 -41.85 22.65
CA GLY A 27 83.50 -42.49 23.43
C GLY A 27 84.48 -43.29 22.61
N GLU A 28 85.48 -43.81 23.31
CA GLU A 28 86.55 -44.62 22.77
C GLU A 28 86.53 -45.98 23.49
N ILE A 29 86.63 -47.06 22.72
CA ILE A 29 86.62 -48.44 23.18
C ILE A 29 87.88 -49.10 22.65
N ARG A 30 88.66 -49.67 23.56
CA ARG A 30 89.90 -50.35 23.23
C ARG A 30 89.89 -51.76 23.79
N THR A 31 90.54 -52.68 23.09
CA THR A 31 90.81 -54.01 23.62
C THR A 31 91.66 -53.93 24.90
N PRO A 32 91.53 -54.91 25.82
CA PRO A 32 92.36 -54.94 27.02
C PRO A 32 93.86 -54.91 26.67
N ASN A 33 94.64 -54.11 27.41
CA ASN A 33 96.07 -53.86 27.23
C ASN A 33 96.49 -53.03 26.00
N PHE A 34 95.57 -52.57 25.14
CA PHE A 34 95.93 -51.74 23.98
C PHE A 34 96.81 -50.53 24.37
N PRO A 35 97.95 -50.26 23.70
CA PRO A 35 98.37 -50.80 22.39
C PRO A 35 99.24 -52.07 22.45
N ASP A 36 99.44 -52.66 23.63
CA ASP A 36 100.11 -53.95 23.78
C ASP A 36 99.16 -55.11 23.41
N SER A 37 99.71 -56.33 23.30
CA SER A 37 98.93 -57.50 22.92
C SER A 37 97.84 -57.84 23.94
N TYR A 38 96.64 -58.16 23.45
CA TYR A 38 95.49 -58.52 24.30
C TYR A 38 95.69 -59.88 25.00
N PRO A 39 95.10 -60.10 26.19
CA PRO A 39 95.19 -61.38 26.89
C PRO A 39 94.42 -62.50 26.17
N SER A 40 94.87 -63.74 26.29
CA SER A 40 94.12 -64.93 25.87
C SER A 40 92.97 -65.23 26.86
N ASP A 41 91.94 -65.94 26.40
CA ASP A 41 90.77 -66.39 27.17
C ASP A 41 90.03 -65.22 27.84
N SER A 42 89.82 -64.14 27.08
CA SER A 42 89.16 -62.92 27.56
C SER A 42 87.92 -62.60 26.73
N GLU A 43 86.86 -62.16 27.39
CA GLU A 43 85.62 -61.73 26.74
C GLU A 43 85.11 -60.46 27.41
N VAL A 44 84.95 -59.40 26.61
CA VAL A 44 84.47 -58.09 27.07
C VAL A 44 83.40 -57.58 26.13
N THR A 45 82.24 -57.20 26.67
CA THR A 45 81.13 -56.63 25.90
C THR A 45 80.90 -55.18 26.33
N TRP A 46 80.86 -54.26 25.37
CA TRP A 46 80.46 -52.87 25.58
C TRP A 46 79.06 -52.63 25.02
N ASN A 47 78.11 -52.43 25.91
CA ASN A 47 76.75 -52.02 25.55
C ASN A 47 76.67 -50.50 25.53
N ILE A 48 76.45 -49.93 24.36
CA ILE A 48 76.37 -48.50 24.12
C ILE A 48 74.90 -48.13 23.93
N THR A 49 74.39 -47.25 24.78
CA THR A 49 73.00 -46.76 24.70
C THR A 49 73.00 -45.24 24.69
N VAL A 50 72.31 -44.62 23.72
CA VAL A 50 72.10 -43.17 23.66
C VAL A 50 70.62 -42.85 23.86
N PRO A 51 70.24 -41.59 24.18
CA PRO A 51 68.83 -41.21 24.30
C PRO A 51 68.01 -41.53 23.04
N GLU A 52 66.70 -41.67 23.19
CA GLU A 52 65.78 -41.73 22.04
C GLU A 52 65.93 -40.47 21.16
N GLY A 53 65.71 -40.60 19.85
CA GLY A 53 66.01 -39.55 18.86
C GLY A 53 67.45 -39.58 18.33
N PHE A 54 68.28 -40.53 18.77
CA PHE A 54 69.64 -40.73 18.27
C PHE A 54 69.90 -42.15 17.76
N ARG A 55 70.80 -42.29 16.81
CA ARG A 55 71.47 -43.54 16.41
C ARG A 55 72.96 -43.47 16.76
N LEU A 56 73.63 -44.61 16.76
CA LEU A 56 75.05 -44.72 17.03
C LEU A 56 75.83 -44.92 15.74
N LYS A 57 76.94 -44.21 15.62
CA LYS A 57 77.96 -44.44 14.60
C LYS A 57 79.21 -44.98 15.26
N LEU A 58 79.70 -46.15 14.83
CA LEU A 58 80.92 -46.81 15.29
C LEU A 58 81.91 -46.97 14.12
N TYR A 59 83.19 -46.73 14.36
CA TYR A 59 84.26 -46.98 13.39
C TYR A 59 85.57 -47.32 14.11
N PHE A 60 86.47 -48.03 13.44
CA PHE A 60 87.74 -48.47 14.00
C PHE A 60 88.89 -47.63 13.44
N MET A 61 89.76 -47.13 14.33
CA MET A 61 90.97 -46.40 13.99
C MET A 61 92.18 -47.33 13.85
N HIS A 62 92.18 -48.43 14.62
CA HIS A 62 93.15 -49.51 14.53
C HIS A 62 92.46 -50.86 14.73
N PHE A 63 92.89 -51.88 13.99
CA PHE A 63 92.32 -53.23 14.08
C PHE A 63 93.36 -54.28 13.69
N ASP A 64 93.66 -55.19 14.60
CA ASP A 64 94.70 -56.22 14.46
C ASP A 64 94.35 -57.38 15.42
N LEU A 65 93.54 -58.32 14.93
CA LEU A 65 93.06 -59.50 15.66
C LEU A 65 93.52 -60.80 14.98
N GLU A 66 93.52 -61.91 15.71
CA GLU A 66 93.84 -63.21 15.13
C GLU A 66 92.87 -63.56 13.99
N PRO A 67 93.40 -63.95 12.81
CA PRO A 67 92.58 -64.39 11.68
C PRO A 67 92.05 -65.81 11.88
N SER A 68 90.76 -66.03 11.65
CA SER A 68 90.14 -67.38 11.66
C SER A 68 88.96 -67.45 10.69
N TYR A 69 88.60 -68.67 10.25
CA TYR A 69 87.47 -68.87 9.33
C TYR A 69 86.16 -68.38 9.96
N LEU A 70 85.51 -67.39 9.33
CA LEU A 70 84.30 -66.74 9.86
C LEU A 70 84.48 -66.11 11.25
N CYS A 71 85.72 -65.81 11.64
CA CYS A 71 86.06 -65.21 12.93
C CYS A 71 85.56 -66.04 14.12
N GLU A 72 85.81 -67.35 14.10
CA GLU A 72 85.37 -68.30 15.12
C GLU A 72 86.25 -68.37 16.37
N TYR A 73 87.52 -67.95 16.28
CA TYR A 73 88.46 -67.87 17.41
C TYR A 73 88.37 -66.48 18.07
N ASP A 74 89.19 -65.54 17.61
CA ASP A 74 89.17 -64.16 18.09
C ASP A 74 88.27 -63.28 17.22
N TYR A 75 87.41 -62.48 17.84
CA TYR A 75 86.52 -61.59 17.10
C TYR A 75 86.12 -60.33 17.83
N ALA A 76 85.71 -59.33 17.04
CA ALA A 76 84.96 -58.15 17.44
C ALA A 76 83.57 -58.19 16.77
N LYS A 77 82.55 -58.55 17.53
CA LYS A 77 81.17 -58.69 17.08
C LYS A 77 80.38 -57.42 17.40
N VAL A 78 79.73 -56.84 16.40
CA VAL A 78 78.84 -55.68 16.55
C VAL A 78 77.41 -56.11 16.31
N GLU A 79 76.55 -55.88 17.28
CA GLU A 79 75.14 -56.24 17.26
C GLU A 79 74.27 -55.09 17.76
N SER A 80 73.04 -54.99 17.26
CA SER A 80 72.04 -54.07 17.78
C SER A 80 70.81 -54.89 18.09
N GLU A 81 70.39 -54.87 19.36
CA GLU A 81 69.34 -55.74 19.87
C GLU A 81 69.68 -57.21 19.56
N ASP A 82 68.89 -57.89 18.72
CA ASP A 82 69.11 -59.29 18.33
C ASP A 82 69.70 -59.45 16.91
N GLN A 83 70.05 -58.36 16.24
CA GLN A 83 70.62 -58.37 14.90
C GLN A 83 72.13 -58.20 14.93
N VAL A 84 72.86 -59.21 14.44
CA VAL A 84 74.31 -59.09 14.20
C VAL A 84 74.51 -58.17 13.00
N ILE A 85 75.11 -57.00 13.23
CA ILE A 85 75.41 -56.02 12.19
C ILE A 85 76.72 -56.41 11.49
N ALA A 86 77.73 -56.84 12.25
CA ALA A 86 79.01 -57.30 11.71
C ALA A 86 79.77 -58.20 12.70
N ASN A 87 80.65 -59.06 12.20
CA ASN A 87 81.61 -59.84 12.99
C ASN A 87 82.99 -59.72 12.35
N PHE A 88 83.98 -59.22 13.09
CA PHE A 88 85.29 -58.85 12.53
C PHE A 88 86.46 -59.62 13.16
N CYS A 89 87.48 -59.94 12.36
CA CYS A 89 88.75 -60.53 12.78
C CYS A 89 89.83 -60.27 11.72
N GLY A 90 91.07 -60.68 12.00
CA GLY A 90 92.21 -60.43 11.12
C GLY A 90 92.65 -58.96 11.09
N LYS A 91 93.56 -58.64 10.17
CA LYS A 91 94.11 -57.27 9.97
C LYS A 91 93.67 -56.63 8.65
N GLU A 92 93.52 -57.44 7.61
CA GLU A 92 93.03 -57.06 6.29
C GLU A 92 91.92 -58.03 5.89
N SER A 93 90.92 -57.58 5.12
CA SER A 93 89.81 -58.45 4.72
C SER A 93 90.26 -59.47 3.67
N THR A 94 89.87 -60.74 3.84
CA THR A 94 90.14 -61.85 2.92
C THR A 94 88.83 -62.55 2.50
N ASP A 95 88.88 -63.68 1.80
CA ASP A 95 87.71 -64.48 1.46
C ASP A 95 87.10 -65.23 2.66
N THR A 96 87.87 -65.38 3.74
CA THR A 96 87.46 -66.09 4.96
C THR A 96 87.36 -65.22 6.22
N GLU A 97 87.89 -63.99 6.16
CA GLU A 97 87.94 -63.04 7.29
C GLU A 97 87.44 -61.66 6.88
N GLN A 98 86.91 -60.91 7.86
CA GLN A 98 86.43 -59.56 7.64
C GLN A 98 87.09 -58.60 8.64
N ALA A 99 88.05 -57.80 8.17
CA ALA A 99 88.51 -56.61 8.91
C ALA A 99 87.59 -55.40 8.62
N PRO A 100 87.36 -54.47 9.57
CA PRO A 100 86.42 -53.35 9.40
C PRO A 100 86.92 -52.25 8.45
N GLY A 101 88.23 -52.09 8.26
CA GLY A 101 88.80 -51.06 7.39
C GLY A 101 88.31 -49.63 7.72
N GLN A 102 87.81 -48.91 6.72
CA GLN A 102 87.19 -47.58 6.89
C GLN A 102 85.66 -47.63 7.00
N GLN A 103 85.09 -48.82 7.24
CA GLN A 103 83.64 -48.99 7.33
C GLN A 103 83.10 -48.25 8.55
N ILE A 104 82.04 -47.48 8.32
CA ILE A 104 81.27 -46.83 9.37
C ILE A 104 80.03 -47.70 9.61
N ILE A 105 79.85 -48.11 10.86
CA ILE A 105 78.71 -48.93 11.28
C ILE A 105 77.70 -47.98 11.93
N THR A 106 76.47 -47.96 11.40
CA THR A 106 75.37 -47.15 11.97
C THR A 106 74.34 -48.08 12.57
N SER A 107 73.93 -47.85 13.81
CA SER A 107 72.89 -48.64 14.46
C SER A 107 71.50 -48.28 13.90
N PRO A 108 70.58 -49.25 13.82
CA PRO A 108 69.18 -48.99 13.42
C PRO A 108 68.39 -48.27 14.53
N SER A 109 68.69 -48.55 15.80
CA SER A 109 68.06 -47.95 16.98
C SER A 109 69.08 -47.16 17.82
N ASN A 110 68.69 -46.72 19.02
CA ASN A 110 69.54 -45.98 19.96
C ASN A 110 70.50 -46.88 20.78
N PHE A 111 70.68 -48.13 20.36
CA PHE A 111 71.48 -49.14 21.06
C PHE A 111 72.48 -49.83 20.11
N LEU A 112 73.67 -50.17 20.62
CA LEU A 112 74.69 -50.96 19.93
C LEU A 112 75.54 -51.72 20.96
N SER A 113 75.78 -53.00 20.74
CA SER A 113 76.69 -53.84 21.53
C SER A 113 77.92 -54.20 20.69
N LEU A 114 79.11 -54.02 21.27
CA LEU A 114 80.38 -54.47 20.71
C LEU A 114 80.98 -55.51 21.66
N THR A 115 81.16 -56.74 21.20
CA THR A 115 81.76 -57.83 21.99
C THR A 115 83.12 -58.20 21.41
N PHE A 116 84.16 -58.11 22.23
CA PHE A 116 85.49 -58.66 21.95
C PHE A 116 85.63 -60.02 22.64
N ARG A 117 86.13 -61.01 21.92
CA ARG A 117 86.49 -62.31 22.48
C ARG A 117 87.86 -62.76 21.97
N SER A 118 88.70 -63.29 22.86
CA SER A 118 89.91 -64.03 22.55
C SER A 118 89.85 -65.46 23.07
N ASP A 119 90.35 -66.40 22.28
CA ASP A 119 90.43 -67.80 22.64
C ASP A 119 91.66 -68.12 23.53
N PHE A 120 91.92 -69.39 23.82
CA PHE A 120 93.04 -69.80 24.68
C PHE A 120 94.42 -69.73 23.99
N SER A 121 94.50 -69.47 22.69
CA SER A 121 95.65 -69.68 21.82
C SER A 121 96.12 -68.37 21.15
N ASN A 122 96.80 -67.51 21.90
CA ASN A 122 97.37 -66.27 21.35
C ASN A 122 98.90 -66.41 21.13
N GLU A 123 99.33 -67.31 20.23
CA GLU A 123 100.76 -67.59 19.98
C GLU A 123 101.48 -66.44 19.25
N GLU A 124 100.77 -65.72 18.38
CA GLU A 124 101.22 -64.49 17.73
C GLU A 124 100.84 -63.24 18.55
N ARG A 125 101.54 -62.13 18.37
CA ARG A 125 101.31 -60.89 19.14
C ARG A 125 100.43 -59.92 18.38
N PHE A 126 99.12 -60.11 18.45
CA PHE A 126 98.12 -59.18 17.92
C PHE A 126 97.81 -58.05 18.90
N THR A 127 97.73 -56.82 18.39
CA THR A 127 97.59 -55.61 19.23
C THR A 127 96.14 -55.24 19.58
N GLY A 128 95.16 -55.91 18.97
CA GLY A 128 93.73 -55.69 19.21
C GLY A 128 93.17 -54.51 18.43
N PHE A 129 92.24 -53.75 19.01
CA PHE A 129 91.57 -52.65 18.30
C PHE A 129 91.39 -51.39 19.13
N ASP A 130 91.23 -50.27 18.40
CA ASP A 130 90.85 -48.96 18.91
C ASP A 130 89.63 -48.46 18.12
N ALA A 131 88.46 -48.41 18.78
CA ALA A 131 87.17 -48.10 18.18
C ALA A 131 86.59 -46.82 18.79
N HIS A 132 85.91 -46.03 17.96
CA HIS A 132 85.31 -44.77 18.37
C HIS A 132 83.82 -44.79 18.01
N TYR A 133 82.99 -44.34 18.94
CA TYR A 133 81.55 -44.19 18.71
C TYR A 133 81.06 -42.76 18.98
N SER A 134 79.97 -42.38 18.32
CA SER A 134 79.28 -41.11 18.54
C SER A 134 77.79 -41.23 18.22
N ALA A 135 76.95 -40.55 18.98
CA ALA A 135 75.53 -40.36 18.72
C ALA A 135 75.33 -39.45 17.49
N ILE A 136 74.37 -39.82 16.65
CA ILE A 136 73.91 -39.06 15.50
C ILE A 136 72.42 -38.80 15.68
N ASP A 137 72.03 -37.54 15.60
CA ASP A 137 70.64 -37.10 15.63
C ASP A 137 69.85 -37.72 14.47
N ILE A 138 68.67 -38.25 14.75
CA ILE A 138 67.73 -38.73 13.74
C ILE A 138 66.95 -37.51 13.25
N ASP A 139 66.92 -37.27 11.94
CA ASP A 139 66.05 -36.23 11.36
C ASP A 139 64.70 -36.87 10.98
N GLU A 140 63.75 -36.89 11.92
CA GLU A 140 62.44 -37.50 11.70
C GLU A 140 61.62 -36.80 10.61
N CYS A 141 61.98 -35.57 10.22
CA CYS A 141 61.32 -34.86 9.13
C CYS A 141 61.74 -35.36 7.74
N THR A 142 62.84 -36.11 7.65
CA THR A 142 63.38 -36.63 6.37
C THR A 142 63.37 -38.15 6.27
N GLU A 143 63.28 -38.85 7.40
CA GLU A 143 63.11 -40.29 7.46
C GLU A 143 61.85 -40.70 6.69
N LYS A 144 61.99 -41.63 5.75
CA LYS A 144 60.87 -42.17 4.98
C LYS A 144 60.26 -43.32 5.77
N SER A 145 59.23 -43.05 6.56
CA SER A 145 58.32 -44.12 7.00
C SER A 145 57.34 -44.43 5.87
N ASP A 146 57.08 -45.72 5.63
CA ASP A 146 56.06 -46.17 4.68
C ASP A 146 54.62 -45.96 5.21
N GLU A 147 54.47 -45.45 6.43
CA GLU A 147 53.19 -45.09 7.06
C GLU A 147 53.27 -43.67 7.63
N ASP A 148 52.35 -42.82 7.19
CA ASP A 148 51.98 -41.47 7.63
C ASP A 148 53.04 -40.34 7.65
N LEU A 149 52.60 -39.13 7.26
CA LEU A 149 53.34 -37.91 7.50
C LEU A 149 53.51 -37.69 9.01
N VAL A 150 54.76 -37.51 9.45
CA VAL A 150 55.13 -37.27 10.85
C VAL A 150 54.44 -36.02 11.45
N CYS A 151 54.22 -35.00 10.61
CA CYS A 151 53.47 -33.79 10.94
C CYS A 151 52.52 -33.44 9.79
N ASP A 152 51.32 -32.95 10.13
CA ASP A 152 50.28 -32.60 9.16
C ASP A 152 50.67 -31.42 8.25
N HIS A 153 51.32 -30.39 8.81
CA HIS A 153 51.73 -29.19 8.07
C HIS A 153 53.23 -28.94 8.02
N HIS A 154 53.85 -28.67 9.16
CA HIS A 154 55.26 -28.30 9.24
C HIS A 154 55.95 -29.13 10.32
N CYS A 155 57.02 -29.83 9.93
CA CYS A 155 57.90 -30.58 10.82
C CYS A 155 59.17 -29.77 11.12
N HIS A 156 59.56 -29.74 12.40
CA HIS A 156 60.78 -29.06 12.86
C HIS A 156 61.64 -30.05 13.64
N ASN A 157 62.77 -30.45 13.06
CA ASN A 157 63.77 -31.28 13.74
C ASN A 157 64.64 -30.43 14.69
N TYR A 158 65.04 -31.02 15.81
CA TYR A 158 66.05 -30.50 16.73
C TYR A 158 66.88 -31.66 17.30
N ILE A 159 68.03 -31.35 17.90
CA ILE A 159 68.91 -32.38 18.46
C ILE A 159 68.18 -33.18 19.55
N GLY A 160 67.85 -34.44 19.25
CA GLY A 160 67.14 -35.38 20.12
C GLY A 160 65.62 -35.43 19.94
N GLY A 161 65.07 -34.91 18.85
CA GLY A 161 63.67 -35.13 18.47
C GLY A 161 63.08 -34.06 17.56
N PHE A 162 61.75 -34.07 17.41
CA PHE A 162 61.04 -33.14 16.53
C PHE A 162 59.76 -32.58 17.16
N TYR A 163 59.21 -31.52 16.55
CA TYR A 163 57.85 -31.06 16.86
C TYR A 163 57.13 -30.55 15.62
N CYS A 164 55.80 -30.57 15.68
CA CYS A 164 54.95 -30.10 14.60
C CYS A 164 54.43 -28.66 14.85
N SER A 165 54.15 -27.95 13.77
CA SER A 165 53.45 -26.66 13.83
C SER A 165 52.50 -26.50 12.65
N CYS A 166 51.56 -25.57 12.77
CA CYS A 166 50.49 -25.39 11.80
C CYS A 166 50.65 -24.11 10.97
N ARG A 167 50.06 -24.12 9.77
CA ARG A 167 49.89 -22.92 8.93
C ARG A 167 49.06 -21.86 9.67
N PHE A 168 49.19 -20.61 9.23
CA PHE A 168 48.39 -19.51 9.78
C PHE A 168 46.88 -19.80 9.65
N GLY A 169 46.13 -19.62 10.74
CA GLY A 169 44.68 -19.90 10.80
C GLY A 169 44.32 -21.29 11.33
N TYR A 170 45.30 -22.18 11.52
CA TYR A 170 45.13 -23.51 12.10
C TYR A 170 45.70 -23.56 13.52
N LEU A 171 45.21 -24.51 14.31
CA LEU A 171 45.61 -24.77 15.68
C LEU A 171 46.17 -26.19 15.79
N LEU A 172 47.32 -26.33 16.45
CA LEU A 172 47.88 -27.65 16.72
C LEU A 172 46.94 -28.41 17.67
N HIS A 173 46.55 -29.62 17.28
CA HIS A 173 45.67 -30.48 18.06
C HIS A 173 46.41 -31.08 19.26
N THR A 174 45.67 -31.73 20.18
CA THR A 174 46.23 -32.29 21.42
C THR A 174 47.13 -33.51 21.19
N ASP A 175 47.11 -34.09 19.99
CA ASP A 175 48.06 -35.12 19.57
C ASP A 175 49.45 -34.56 19.22
N ASN A 176 49.62 -33.24 19.23
CA ASN A 176 50.83 -32.51 18.84
C ASN A 176 51.29 -32.77 17.39
N ARG A 177 50.42 -33.30 16.52
CA ARG A 177 50.72 -33.66 15.13
C ARG A 177 49.77 -33.03 14.13
N THR A 178 48.46 -33.14 14.35
CA THR A 178 47.43 -32.68 13.41
C THR A 178 47.06 -31.22 13.62
N CYS A 179 46.60 -30.57 12.56
CA CYS A 179 46.22 -29.17 12.56
C CYS A 179 44.71 -29.01 12.36
N LYS A 180 44.02 -28.60 13.43
CA LYS A 180 42.57 -28.34 13.41
C LYS A 180 42.24 -26.88 13.10
N VAL A 181 40.97 -26.60 12.80
CA VAL A 181 40.45 -25.22 12.64
C VAL A 181 39.28 -24.93 13.57
N GLU A 182 39.09 -23.65 13.90
CA GLU A 182 37.87 -23.17 14.56
C GLU A 182 36.83 -22.75 13.51
N CYS A 183 35.79 -23.57 13.35
CA CYS A 183 34.81 -23.47 12.26
C CYS A 183 33.34 -23.52 12.75
N SER A 184 33.10 -23.27 14.04
CA SER A 184 31.79 -23.43 14.69
C SER A 184 31.00 -22.13 14.95
N ASP A 185 31.58 -20.96 14.68
CA ASP A 185 30.96 -19.64 14.94
C ASP A 185 30.05 -19.12 13.81
N ASN A 186 29.64 -20.01 12.90
CA ASN A 186 28.94 -19.62 11.67
C ASN A 186 27.41 -19.61 11.85
N LEU A 187 26.78 -18.43 11.67
CA LEU A 187 25.32 -18.24 11.62
C LEU A 187 24.91 -17.56 10.31
N PHE A 188 24.15 -18.28 9.50
CA PHE A 188 23.63 -17.83 8.21
C PHE A 188 22.14 -17.46 8.33
N THR A 189 21.82 -16.19 8.10
CA THR A 189 20.44 -15.66 8.19
C THR A 189 19.89 -15.13 6.86
N GLN A 190 20.71 -15.17 5.80
CA GLN A 190 20.34 -14.73 4.46
C GLN A 190 19.48 -15.77 3.74
N ARG A 191 18.67 -15.36 2.74
CA ARG A 191 17.76 -16.22 1.97
C ARG A 191 18.46 -17.24 1.05
N SER A 192 19.74 -17.04 0.79
CA SER A 192 20.58 -17.97 0.07
C SER A 192 22.02 -17.79 0.51
N GLY A 193 22.83 -18.83 0.37
CA GLY A 193 24.25 -18.76 0.70
C GLY A 193 24.99 -20.03 0.29
N LEU A 194 26.30 -20.02 0.52
CA LEU A 194 27.22 -21.09 0.19
C LEU A 194 27.93 -21.52 1.47
N ILE A 195 28.06 -22.83 1.69
CA ILE A 195 28.74 -23.42 2.84
C ILE A 195 29.60 -24.56 2.32
N SER A 196 30.84 -24.66 2.80
CA SER A 196 31.76 -25.74 2.44
C SER A 196 32.57 -26.21 3.63
N SER A 197 33.23 -27.35 3.49
CA SER A 197 34.36 -27.72 4.35
C SER A 197 35.47 -26.66 4.27
N PRO A 198 36.30 -26.52 5.33
CA PRO A 198 37.49 -25.67 5.30
C PRO A 198 38.38 -26.02 4.10
N ASP A 199 38.93 -24.99 3.44
CA ASP A 199 39.83 -25.11 2.27
C ASP A 199 39.29 -25.84 1.02
N TYR A 200 37.99 -26.14 0.96
CA TYR A 200 37.35 -26.73 -0.23
C TYR A 200 37.70 -25.98 -1.53
N PRO A 201 38.09 -26.66 -2.62
CA PRO A 201 38.06 -28.12 -2.84
C PRO A 201 39.36 -28.85 -2.45
N GLY A 202 40.25 -28.21 -1.70
CA GLY A 202 41.44 -28.87 -1.15
C GLY A 202 41.13 -29.77 0.05
N PRO A 203 42.13 -30.50 0.56
CA PRO A 203 41.99 -31.35 1.74
C PRO A 203 41.44 -30.55 2.93
N TYR A 204 40.39 -31.05 3.57
CA TYR A 204 39.85 -30.40 4.75
C TYR A 204 40.75 -30.61 5.98
N ALA A 205 40.65 -29.68 6.92
CA ALA A 205 41.38 -29.75 8.19
C ALA A 205 41.03 -31.03 8.98
N LYS A 206 42.04 -31.76 9.43
CA LYS A 206 41.90 -32.92 10.31
C LYS A 206 41.49 -32.50 11.73
N SER A 207 40.99 -33.45 12.51
CA SER A 207 40.66 -33.32 13.94
C SER A 207 39.77 -32.12 14.24
N SER A 208 38.80 -31.86 13.38
CA SER A 208 37.97 -30.66 13.40
C SER A 208 36.49 -30.99 13.52
N ASP A 209 35.79 -30.26 14.39
CA ASP A 209 34.33 -30.31 14.55
C ASP A 209 33.72 -28.97 14.11
N CYS A 210 33.27 -28.92 12.86
CA CYS A 210 32.67 -27.72 12.27
C CYS A 210 31.16 -27.71 12.42
N ARG A 211 30.61 -26.62 12.97
CA ARG A 211 29.17 -26.42 13.16
C ARG A 211 28.70 -25.21 12.37
N TYR A 212 27.83 -25.45 11.39
CA TYR A 212 27.21 -24.40 10.60
C TYR A 212 25.72 -24.32 10.92
N ARG A 213 25.21 -23.12 11.22
CA ARG A 213 23.79 -22.90 11.53
C ARG A 213 23.16 -21.99 10.49
N ILE A 214 22.06 -22.44 9.90
CA ILE A 214 21.20 -21.63 9.04
C ILE A 214 19.90 -21.40 9.80
N GLU A 215 19.60 -20.14 10.13
CA GLU A 215 18.41 -19.78 10.91
C GLU A 215 17.67 -18.63 10.22
N LEU A 216 16.45 -18.90 9.79
CA LEU A 216 15.55 -17.92 9.17
C LEU A 216 14.25 -17.81 9.94
N GLU A 217 13.50 -16.76 9.61
CA GLU A 217 12.15 -16.54 10.13
C GLU A 217 11.21 -17.73 9.83
N GLU A 218 10.33 -18.04 10.77
CA GLU A 218 9.28 -19.04 10.57
C GLU A 218 8.42 -18.70 9.35
N GLY A 219 8.12 -19.70 8.52
CA GLY A 219 7.40 -19.55 7.25
C GLY A 219 8.30 -19.73 6.03
N PHE A 220 9.62 -19.58 6.18
CA PHE A 220 10.59 -20.03 5.18
C PHE A 220 10.91 -21.53 5.35
N VAL A 221 11.24 -22.16 4.25
CA VAL A 221 11.70 -23.55 4.16
C VAL A 221 13.06 -23.53 3.49
N ILE A 222 14.08 -24.04 4.18
CA ILE A 222 15.45 -24.12 3.65
C ILE A 222 15.56 -25.35 2.75
N ASN A 223 16.14 -25.18 1.58
CA ASN A 223 16.50 -26.27 0.67
C ASN A 223 18.01 -26.25 0.48
N LEU A 224 18.65 -27.40 0.72
CA LEU A 224 20.08 -27.58 0.53
C LEU A 224 20.33 -28.22 -0.83
N HIS A 225 21.40 -27.80 -1.49
CA HIS A 225 21.84 -28.35 -2.76
C HIS A 225 23.34 -28.55 -2.71
N PHE A 226 23.76 -29.80 -2.54
CA PHE A 226 25.16 -30.19 -2.57
C PHE A 226 25.67 -30.22 -4.01
N ASP A 227 26.92 -29.79 -4.17
CA ASP A 227 27.64 -29.92 -5.43
C ASP A 227 27.90 -31.40 -5.74
N ASP A 228 28.14 -31.70 -7.01
CA ASP A 228 28.43 -33.08 -7.46
C ASP A 228 29.78 -33.58 -6.90
N ASN A 229 30.75 -32.68 -6.70
CA ASN A 229 32.03 -33.00 -6.09
C ASN A 229 31.91 -33.05 -4.57
N PHE A 230 31.83 -34.27 -4.05
CA PHE A 230 31.67 -34.61 -2.65
C PHE A 230 32.67 -35.73 -2.34
N ASP A 231 33.59 -35.49 -1.43
CA ASP A 231 34.65 -36.43 -1.08
C ASP A 231 34.92 -36.33 0.43
N VAL A 232 34.40 -37.28 1.19
CA VAL A 232 34.54 -37.35 2.64
C VAL A 232 34.92 -38.78 3.00
N GLU A 233 35.94 -38.96 3.84
CA GLU A 233 36.49 -40.29 4.13
C GLU A 233 35.42 -41.30 4.59
N ASP A 234 35.45 -42.50 4.01
CA ASP A 234 34.49 -43.58 4.29
C ASP A 234 35.16 -44.93 4.53
N HIS A 235 34.33 -45.93 4.83
CA HIS A 235 34.76 -47.30 4.96
C HIS A 235 33.78 -48.20 4.19
N PRO A 236 34.26 -49.23 3.45
CA PRO A 236 33.41 -50.05 2.60
C PRO A 236 32.34 -50.85 3.37
N GLU A 237 32.63 -51.23 4.62
CA GLU A 237 31.74 -52.09 5.43
C GLU A 237 31.02 -51.36 6.57
N VAL A 238 31.55 -50.22 7.00
CA VAL A 238 31.04 -49.50 8.18
C VAL A 238 30.62 -48.12 7.71
N LYS A 239 29.40 -47.70 8.06
CA LYS A 239 28.86 -46.44 7.57
C LYS A 239 29.54 -45.25 8.28
N CYS A 240 30.39 -44.54 7.56
CA CYS A 240 31.04 -43.29 7.97
C CYS A 240 31.70 -43.35 9.37
N PRO A 241 32.69 -44.24 9.59
CA PRO A 241 33.33 -44.41 10.89
C PRO A 241 34.38 -43.33 11.19
N TYR A 242 34.99 -42.76 10.15
CA TYR A 242 36.06 -41.76 10.23
C TYR A 242 35.42 -40.37 10.21
N ASP A 243 35.08 -39.90 9.00
CA ASP A 243 34.58 -38.56 8.76
C ASP A 243 33.11 -38.59 8.37
N TYR A 244 32.38 -37.55 8.75
CA TYR A 244 30.96 -37.47 8.39
C TYR A 244 30.36 -36.08 8.47
N LEU A 245 29.34 -35.89 7.63
CA LEU A 245 28.39 -34.80 7.73
C LEU A 245 27.06 -35.27 8.34
N LYS A 246 26.56 -34.56 9.35
CA LYS A 246 25.21 -34.71 9.91
C LYS A 246 24.43 -33.41 9.75
N ILE A 247 23.22 -33.51 9.22
CA ILE A 247 22.35 -32.37 8.97
C ILE A 247 21.11 -32.55 9.84
N LYS A 248 20.98 -31.72 10.87
CA LYS A 248 19.84 -31.73 11.77
C LYS A 248 18.89 -30.59 11.41
N THR A 249 17.65 -30.94 11.14
CA THR A 249 16.52 -30.02 11.01
C THR A 249 15.64 -30.14 12.25
N GLY A 250 14.78 -29.16 12.55
CA GLY A 250 13.91 -29.23 13.72
C GLY A 250 13.01 -30.47 13.81
N LYS A 251 12.77 -31.18 12.69
CA LYS A 251 11.86 -32.35 12.61
C LYS A 251 12.56 -33.66 12.22
N LYS A 252 13.74 -33.59 11.59
CA LYS A 252 14.40 -34.73 10.94
C LYS A 252 15.92 -34.56 10.94
N GLU A 253 16.64 -35.67 11.01
CA GLU A 253 18.09 -35.70 10.83
C GLU A 253 18.44 -36.44 9.53
N PHE A 254 19.44 -35.94 8.81
CA PHE A 254 20.00 -36.55 7.61
C PHE A 254 21.48 -36.87 7.87
N GLY A 255 21.92 -38.04 7.43
CA GLY A 255 23.28 -38.53 7.62
C GLY A 255 23.39 -39.71 8.60
N PRO A 256 24.61 -40.06 9.06
CA PRO A 256 25.88 -39.50 8.60
C PRO A 256 26.09 -39.69 7.08
N LEU A 257 26.71 -38.70 6.43
CA LEU A 257 27.03 -38.67 5.00
C LEU A 257 28.55 -38.66 4.84
N CYS A 258 29.07 -39.56 4.02
CA CYS A 258 30.47 -39.74 3.68
C CYS A 258 30.58 -40.43 2.31
N GLY A 259 31.79 -40.63 1.82
CA GLY A 259 32.14 -41.24 0.53
C GLY A 259 32.21 -40.23 -0.60
N GLU A 260 32.24 -40.73 -1.84
CA GLU A 260 32.36 -39.90 -3.05
C GLU A 260 31.01 -39.46 -3.65
N LYS A 261 29.89 -39.97 -3.12
CA LYS A 261 28.57 -39.76 -3.70
C LYS A 261 27.84 -38.60 -3.01
N SER A 262 27.69 -37.50 -3.74
CA SER A 262 26.88 -36.36 -3.28
C SER A 262 25.44 -36.75 -2.93
N PRO A 263 24.90 -36.24 -1.80
CA PRO A 263 23.50 -36.44 -1.43
C PRO A 263 22.53 -35.63 -2.31
N GLY A 264 23.03 -34.71 -3.14
CA GLY A 264 22.23 -33.88 -4.04
C GLY A 264 21.34 -32.87 -3.32
N ARG A 265 20.06 -32.77 -3.71
CA ARG A 265 19.09 -31.83 -3.14
C ARG A 265 18.40 -32.41 -1.91
N ILE A 266 18.37 -31.65 -0.82
CA ILE A 266 17.67 -32.00 0.42
C ILE A 266 16.64 -30.91 0.75
N GLU A 267 15.36 -31.30 0.71
CA GLU A 267 14.25 -30.48 1.18
C GLU A 267 14.10 -30.65 2.69
N THR A 268 14.41 -29.60 3.46
CA THR A 268 14.51 -29.72 4.92
C THR A 268 13.15 -29.64 5.61
N GLY A 269 12.17 -29.00 4.98
CA GLY A 269 10.85 -28.73 5.59
C GLY A 269 10.93 -27.85 6.85
N SER A 270 12.03 -27.11 7.04
CA SER A 270 12.29 -26.31 8.24
C SER A 270 12.95 -24.97 7.90
N ASN A 271 12.75 -23.97 8.77
CA ASN A 271 13.42 -22.67 8.75
C ASN A 271 14.74 -22.67 9.54
N SER A 272 15.13 -23.80 10.13
CA SER A 272 16.37 -23.96 10.90
C SER A 272 17.07 -25.26 10.55
N VAL A 273 18.36 -25.15 10.21
CA VAL A 273 19.23 -26.26 9.83
C VAL A 273 20.56 -26.13 10.57
N GLN A 274 21.01 -27.21 11.18
CA GLN A 274 22.34 -27.33 11.78
C GLN A 274 23.12 -28.40 11.03
N ILE A 275 24.30 -28.05 10.54
CA ILE A 275 25.21 -28.95 9.84
C ILE A 275 26.42 -29.15 10.75
N LEU A 276 26.71 -30.41 11.07
CA LEU A 276 27.91 -30.83 11.79
C LEU A 276 28.80 -31.60 10.81
N PHE A 277 30.03 -31.14 10.62
CA PHE A 277 31.07 -31.87 9.92
C PHE A 277 32.16 -32.27 10.92
N HIS A 278 32.43 -33.57 10.99
CA HIS A 278 33.46 -34.15 11.85
C HIS A 278 34.55 -34.74 10.95
N SER A 279 35.81 -34.40 11.25
CA SER A 279 37.01 -35.04 10.68
C SER A 279 37.89 -35.62 11.76
N ASP A 280 38.41 -36.82 11.53
CA ASP A 280 39.36 -37.51 12.40
C ASP A 280 40.81 -37.06 12.15
N ASN A 281 41.79 -37.78 12.68
CA ASN A 281 43.21 -37.39 12.60
C ASN A 281 43.93 -37.84 11.31
N SER A 282 43.21 -38.35 10.31
CA SER A 282 43.75 -38.88 9.05
C SER A 282 42.98 -38.35 7.83
N GLY A 283 43.30 -38.87 6.63
CA GLY A 283 42.63 -38.50 5.37
C GLY A 283 43.18 -37.24 4.67
N GLU A 284 43.01 -37.17 3.35
CA GLU A 284 43.38 -36.01 2.49
C GLU A 284 42.24 -35.65 1.51
N ASN A 285 41.01 -35.99 1.89
CA ASN A 285 39.83 -35.91 1.04
C ASN A 285 39.42 -34.45 0.75
N GLY A 286 38.92 -34.19 -0.45
CA GLY A 286 38.63 -32.83 -0.96
C GLY A 286 37.41 -32.13 -0.37
N GLY A 287 36.62 -32.83 0.45
CA GLY A 287 35.52 -32.29 1.23
C GLY A 287 34.22 -32.08 0.45
N TRP A 288 33.44 -31.09 0.88
CA TRP A 288 32.09 -30.87 0.37
C TRP A 288 31.76 -29.38 0.25
N ARG A 289 30.86 -29.07 -0.66
CA ARG A 289 30.25 -27.74 -0.80
C ARG A 289 28.76 -27.87 -1.07
N LEU A 290 27.99 -26.98 -0.49
CA LEU A 290 26.57 -26.85 -0.75
C LEU A 290 26.18 -25.38 -0.89
N SER A 291 25.16 -25.16 -1.71
CA SER A 291 24.39 -23.93 -1.70
C SER A 291 23.07 -24.19 -0.97
N TYR A 292 22.56 -23.19 -0.26
CA TYR A 292 21.21 -23.22 0.29
C TYR A 292 20.37 -22.10 -0.31
N SER A 293 19.10 -22.37 -0.47
CA SER A 293 18.09 -21.41 -0.91
C SER A 293 16.82 -21.60 -0.10
N VAL A 294 16.04 -20.55 0.07
CA VAL A 294 14.77 -20.64 0.81
C VAL A 294 13.59 -20.50 -0.14
N THR A 295 12.56 -21.29 0.13
CA THR A 295 11.22 -21.14 -0.44
C THR A 295 10.27 -20.73 0.67
N GLY A 296 9.28 -19.88 0.38
CA GLY A 296 8.22 -19.62 1.35
C GLY A 296 7.22 -20.78 1.38
N MET A 297 6.55 -21.00 2.51
CA MET A 297 5.41 -21.92 2.56
C MET A 297 4.31 -21.44 1.60
N PRO A 298 3.81 -22.28 0.68
CA PRO A 298 2.81 -21.85 -0.29
C PRO A 298 1.45 -21.66 0.37
N CYS A 299 0.73 -20.62 -0.06
CA CYS A 299 -0.66 -20.39 0.28
C CYS A 299 -1.61 -20.95 -0.79
N PRO A 300 -2.88 -21.27 -0.46
CA PRO A 300 -3.86 -21.71 -1.44
C PRO A 300 -4.00 -20.72 -2.61
N ASN A 301 -4.13 -21.24 -3.83
CA ASN A 301 -4.30 -20.39 -5.01
C ASN A 301 -5.55 -19.52 -4.92
N LEU A 302 -5.40 -18.24 -5.24
CA LEU A 302 -6.47 -17.26 -5.22
C LEU A 302 -7.16 -17.18 -6.60
N HIS A 303 -8.48 -17.01 -6.59
CA HIS A 303 -9.26 -16.69 -7.77
C HIS A 303 -9.80 -15.25 -7.68
N PRO A 304 -9.69 -14.43 -8.74
CA PRO A 304 -10.19 -13.06 -8.69
C PRO A 304 -11.70 -13.05 -8.41
N PRO A 305 -12.21 -12.10 -7.60
CA PRO A 305 -13.64 -11.96 -7.40
C PRO A 305 -14.32 -11.56 -8.72
N MET A 306 -15.61 -11.89 -8.87
CA MET A 306 -16.39 -11.40 -10.00
C MET A 306 -16.35 -9.88 -10.06
N ASN A 307 -16.08 -9.31 -11.25
CA ASN A 307 -15.85 -7.87 -11.45
C ASN A 307 -14.67 -7.30 -10.65
N GLY A 308 -13.64 -8.09 -10.39
CA GLY A 308 -12.39 -7.60 -9.81
C GLY A 308 -11.16 -8.35 -10.33
N LYS A 309 -10.02 -7.99 -9.76
CA LYS A 309 -8.69 -8.47 -10.15
C LYS A 309 -7.76 -8.60 -8.95
N LEU A 310 -6.71 -9.39 -9.13
CA LEU A 310 -5.63 -9.62 -8.17
C LEU A 310 -4.32 -9.08 -8.76
N GLU A 311 -3.56 -8.33 -7.98
CA GLU A 311 -2.27 -7.76 -8.40
C GLU A 311 -1.19 -7.95 -7.31
N PRO A 312 0.01 -8.45 -7.64
CA PRO A 312 0.41 -9.00 -8.94
C PRO A 312 -0.22 -10.38 -9.18
N PRO A 313 -0.54 -10.77 -10.44
CA PRO A 313 -0.98 -12.11 -10.75
C PRO A 313 0.21 -13.09 -10.71
N GLN A 314 0.12 -14.12 -9.88
CA GLN A 314 1.10 -15.20 -9.80
C GLN A 314 0.41 -16.57 -9.88
N SER A 315 1.13 -17.59 -10.37
CA SER A 315 0.64 -18.97 -10.43
C SER A 315 0.66 -19.67 -9.07
N GLU A 316 1.50 -19.20 -8.16
CA GLU A 316 1.67 -19.67 -6.79
C GLU A 316 2.13 -18.49 -5.93
N TYR A 317 1.61 -18.38 -4.72
CA TYR A 317 2.02 -17.36 -3.74
C TYR A 317 2.57 -18.07 -2.51
N THR A 318 3.64 -17.51 -1.96
CA THR A 318 4.39 -18.08 -0.84
C THR A 318 4.52 -17.07 0.30
N PHE A 319 5.00 -17.54 1.46
CA PHE A 319 5.17 -16.70 2.65
C PHE A 319 5.79 -15.32 2.35
N LYS A 320 5.14 -14.26 2.88
CA LYS A 320 5.40 -12.83 2.66
C LYS A 320 4.96 -12.25 1.31
N ASP A 321 4.43 -13.04 0.39
CA ASP A 321 3.80 -12.47 -0.80
C ASP A 321 2.54 -11.70 -0.41
N GLN A 322 2.34 -10.57 -1.09
CA GLN A 322 1.23 -9.65 -0.86
C GLN A 322 0.46 -9.47 -2.15
N VAL A 323 -0.86 -9.53 -2.04
CA VAL A 323 -1.79 -9.41 -3.16
C VAL A 323 -2.80 -8.32 -2.86
N VAL A 324 -2.96 -7.41 -3.81
CA VAL A 324 -3.96 -6.36 -3.78
C VAL A 324 -5.17 -6.81 -4.59
N ILE A 325 -6.32 -6.82 -3.92
CA ILE A 325 -7.62 -7.12 -4.49
C ILE A 325 -8.29 -5.79 -4.82
N SER A 326 -8.65 -5.59 -6.07
CA SER A 326 -9.37 -4.38 -6.52
C SER A 326 -10.52 -4.75 -7.44
N CYS A 327 -11.52 -3.87 -7.51
CA CYS A 327 -12.69 -4.08 -8.37
C CYS A 327 -12.56 -3.31 -9.68
N ASN A 328 -13.30 -3.76 -10.68
CA ASN A 328 -13.45 -3.07 -11.97
C ASN A 328 -14.16 -1.73 -11.75
N GLN A 329 -14.00 -0.82 -12.71
CA GLN A 329 -14.66 0.49 -12.68
C GLN A 329 -16.18 0.35 -12.47
N GLY A 330 -16.72 1.11 -11.51
CA GLY A 330 -18.14 1.04 -11.13
C GLY A 330 -18.47 -0.01 -10.07
N TYR A 331 -17.45 -0.69 -9.54
CA TYR A 331 -17.55 -1.62 -8.42
C TYR A 331 -16.57 -1.23 -7.31
N ARG A 332 -16.90 -1.59 -6.07
CA ARG A 332 -16.05 -1.38 -4.88
C ARG A 332 -15.92 -2.66 -4.09
N VAL A 333 -14.79 -2.81 -3.41
CA VAL A 333 -14.54 -3.95 -2.52
C VAL A 333 -15.43 -3.79 -1.30
N LEU A 334 -16.23 -4.81 -0.98
CA LEU A 334 -17.08 -4.83 0.21
C LEU A 334 -16.48 -5.77 1.26
N LYS A 335 -16.05 -5.21 2.38
CA LYS A 335 -15.57 -5.99 3.53
C LYS A 335 -16.27 -5.52 4.79
N ASP A 336 -16.89 -6.44 5.52
CA ASP A 336 -17.56 -6.14 6.80
C ASP A 336 -18.58 -4.98 6.70
N ASN A 337 -19.32 -4.91 5.59
CA ASN A 337 -20.24 -3.81 5.23
C ASN A 337 -19.59 -2.42 5.02
N VAL A 338 -18.26 -2.39 4.83
CA VAL A 338 -17.51 -1.18 4.50
C VAL A 338 -16.99 -1.29 3.07
N GLU A 339 -17.30 -0.28 2.26
CA GLU A 339 -16.78 -0.15 0.91
C GLU A 339 -15.36 0.44 0.92
N MET A 340 -14.47 -0.14 0.12
CA MET A 340 -13.09 0.31 -0.05
C MET A 340 -12.64 0.19 -1.51
N GLU A 341 -11.61 0.94 -1.89
CA GLU A 341 -11.06 0.91 -3.25
C GLU A 341 -10.29 -0.39 -3.52
N SER A 342 -9.55 -0.86 -2.52
CA SER A 342 -8.78 -2.10 -2.60
C SER A 342 -8.59 -2.73 -1.22
N LEU A 343 -8.31 -4.03 -1.19
CA LEU A 343 -7.92 -4.75 0.01
C LEU A 343 -6.60 -5.48 -0.24
N GLN A 344 -5.62 -5.25 0.62
CA GLN A 344 -4.37 -6.00 0.60
C GLN A 344 -4.45 -7.22 1.53
N ILE A 345 -4.06 -8.38 1.00
CA ILE A 345 -3.92 -9.62 1.76
C ILE A 345 -2.49 -10.15 1.63
N GLU A 346 -2.05 -10.92 2.62
CA GLU A 346 -0.69 -11.45 2.68
C GLU A 346 -0.71 -12.96 2.96
N CYS A 347 0.26 -13.68 2.41
CA CYS A 347 0.49 -15.07 2.71
C CYS A 347 1.29 -15.20 4.01
N ARG A 348 0.67 -15.79 5.04
CA ARG A 348 1.22 -15.93 6.39
C ARG A 348 2.16 -17.12 6.52
N LYS A 349 2.89 -17.16 7.63
CA LYS A 349 3.90 -18.20 7.93
C LYS A 349 3.35 -19.62 8.03
N ASP A 350 2.05 -19.77 8.25
CA ASP A 350 1.34 -21.06 8.33
C ASP A 350 0.75 -21.51 6.99
N GLY A 351 1.05 -20.80 5.90
CA GLY A 351 0.50 -21.08 4.57
C GLY A 351 -0.97 -20.67 4.42
N THR A 352 -1.50 -19.80 5.30
CA THR A 352 -2.85 -19.24 5.17
C THR A 352 -2.83 -17.79 4.72
N TRP A 353 -3.89 -17.36 4.05
CA TRP A 353 -4.07 -15.95 3.71
C TRP A 353 -4.55 -15.16 4.92
N SER A 354 -4.09 -13.90 5.03
CA SER A 354 -4.49 -13.03 6.14
C SER A 354 -5.97 -12.70 6.18
N ASN A 355 -6.65 -12.75 5.03
CA ASN A 355 -8.09 -12.58 4.89
C ASN A 355 -8.62 -13.41 3.70
N GLN A 356 -9.94 -13.63 3.68
CA GLN A 356 -10.65 -14.19 2.53
C GLN A 356 -10.85 -13.13 1.44
N ILE A 357 -11.07 -13.57 0.20
CA ILE A 357 -11.35 -12.68 -0.94
C ILE A 357 -12.75 -12.06 -0.77
N PRO A 358 -12.85 -10.72 -0.62
CA PRO A 358 -14.13 -10.03 -0.53
C PRO A 358 -14.84 -9.94 -1.89
N PRO A 359 -16.17 -9.83 -1.93
CA PRO A 359 -16.91 -9.59 -3.15
C PRO A 359 -16.76 -8.14 -3.64
N CYS A 360 -16.90 -7.95 -4.95
CA CYS A 360 -17.05 -6.63 -5.57
C CYS A 360 -18.53 -6.26 -5.66
N GLN A 361 -18.93 -5.20 -4.96
CA GLN A 361 -20.28 -4.68 -4.99
C GLN A 361 -20.39 -3.55 -6.01
N ILE A 362 -21.44 -3.57 -6.83
CA ILE A 362 -21.71 -2.49 -7.79
C ILE A 362 -22.02 -1.18 -7.03
N VAL A 363 -21.46 -0.07 -7.51
CA VAL A 363 -21.69 1.27 -6.95
C VAL A 363 -23.17 1.65 -7.10
N ASP A 364 -23.73 2.25 -6.05
CA ASP A 364 -25.13 2.69 -5.99
C ASP A 364 -25.22 4.19 -5.67
N CYS A 365 -25.70 4.97 -6.64
CA CYS A 365 -25.85 6.43 -6.54
C CYS A 365 -27.05 6.86 -5.68
N LYS A 366 -27.77 5.91 -5.08
CA LYS A 366 -28.95 6.13 -4.26
C LYS A 366 -30.08 6.79 -5.04
N LYS A 367 -31.22 6.96 -4.37
CA LYS A 367 -32.41 7.58 -4.96
C LYS A 367 -32.08 9.04 -5.35
N PRO A 368 -32.33 9.47 -6.61
CA PRO A 368 -32.11 10.85 -7.01
C PRO A 368 -33.00 11.82 -6.21
N LYS A 369 -32.51 13.05 -6.04
CA LYS A 369 -33.24 14.09 -5.31
C LYS A 369 -34.48 14.52 -6.07
N GLU A 370 -35.62 14.59 -5.39
CA GLU A 370 -36.88 15.06 -5.99
C GLU A 370 -36.83 16.58 -6.24
N ILE A 371 -37.43 17.04 -7.34
CA ILE A 371 -37.54 18.45 -7.69
C ILE A 371 -38.98 18.95 -7.50
N GLU A 372 -39.12 20.17 -7.00
CA GLU A 372 -40.44 20.77 -6.80
C GLU A 372 -41.14 20.98 -8.15
N ASN A 373 -42.44 20.65 -8.23
CA ASN A 373 -43.24 20.73 -9.45
C ASN A 373 -42.70 19.91 -10.64
N GLY A 374 -41.87 18.91 -10.37
CA GLY A 374 -41.44 17.92 -11.34
C GLY A 374 -41.53 16.49 -10.81
N PHE A 375 -41.08 15.56 -11.63
CA PHE A 375 -41.01 14.14 -11.33
C PHE A 375 -39.80 13.51 -12.01
N ILE A 376 -39.39 12.34 -11.52
CA ILE A 376 -38.29 11.55 -12.05
C ILE A 376 -38.87 10.44 -12.92
N THR A 377 -38.27 10.20 -14.08
CA THR A 377 -38.57 9.05 -14.94
C THR A 377 -37.30 8.25 -15.14
N TYR A 378 -37.24 7.05 -14.56
CA TYR A 378 -36.11 6.14 -14.76
C TYR A 378 -36.15 5.55 -16.16
N SER A 379 -34.97 5.36 -16.75
CA SER A 379 -34.84 4.74 -18.08
C SER A 379 -35.18 3.25 -18.07
N THR A 380 -35.22 2.62 -16.90
CA THR A 380 -35.55 1.19 -16.73
C THR A 380 -36.75 1.02 -15.80
N ALA A 381 -37.58 0.01 -16.05
CA ALA A 381 -38.79 -0.26 -15.27
C ALA A 381 -38.50 -0.66 -13.81
N GLU A 382 -37.28 -1.10 -13.52
CA GLU A 382 -36.86 -1.55 -12.19
C GLU A 382 -36.35 -0.40 -11.30
N ASN A 383 -36.37 0.85 -11.78
CA ASN A 383 -35.91 2.03 -11.03
C ASN A 383 -34.49 1.85 -10.45
N ARG A 384 -33.59 1.25 -11.24
CA ARG A 384 -32.21 0.98 -10.78
C ARG A 384 -31.44 2.28 -10.53
N THR A 385 -30.65 2.28 -9.46
CA THR A 385 -29.80 3.40 -9.03
C THR A 385 -28.31 3.06 -9.06
N THR A 386 -27.96 1.88 -9.58
CA THR A 386 -26.58 1.39 -9.65
C THR A 386 -25.82 1.97 -10.83
N TYR A 387 -24.50 1.84 -10.84
CA TYR A 387 -23.60 2.29 -11.90
C TYR A 387 -24.16 2.04 -13.31
N GLN A 388 -24.06 3.06 -14.17
CA GLN A 388 -24.63 3.12 -15.54
C GLN A 388 -26.16 3.16 -15.65
N SER A 389 -26.91 3.09 -14.54
CA SER A 389 -28.35 3.39 -14.57
C SER A 389 -28.57 4.86 -14.93
N SER A 390 -29.71 5.18 -15.51
CA SER A 390 -30.06 6.54 -15.89
C SER A 390 -31.51 6.92 -15.61
N PHE A 391 -31.74 8.21 -15.48
CA PHE A 391 -33.07 8.81 -15.31
C PHE A 391 -33.11 10.23 -15.89
N ASN A 392 -34.33 10.72 -16.13
CA ASN A 392 -34.59 12.08 -16.57
C ASN A 392 -35.51 12.80 -15.57
N TYR A 393 -35.31 14.09 -15.40
CA TYR A 393 -36.30 14.95 -14.76
C TYR A 393 -37.38 15.37 -15.77
N SER A 394 -38.57 15.66 -15.28
CA SER A 394 -39.66 16.25 -16.07
C SER A 394 -40.47 17.20 -15.20
N CYS A 395 -40.90 18.32 -15.77
CA CYS A 395 -41.75 19.29 -15.06
C CYS A 395 -43.23 18.98 -15.30
N ARG A 396 -44.10 19.47 -14.40
CA ARG A 396 -45.56 19.35 -14.54
C ARG A 396 -46.08 20.32 -15.61
N GLU A 397 -45.94 19.92 -16.86
CA GLU A 397 -46.52 20.62 -18.00
C GLU A 397 -48.07 20.65 -17.91
N PRO A 398 -48.74 21.67 -18.48
CA PRO A 398 -48.18 22.84 -19.19
C PRO A 398 -47.86 24.03 -18.27
N TYR A 399 -47.98 23.89 -16.94
CA TYR A 399 -47.91 25.01 -15.99
C TYR A 399 -46.49 25.34 -15.52
N TYR A 400 -45.59 24.37 -15.61
CA TYR A 400 -44.18 24.52 -15.29
C TYR A 400 -43.32 24.06 -16.47
N MET A 401 -42.22 24.77 -16.70
CA MET A 401 -41.22 24.43 -17.71
C MET A 401 -39.85 24.22 -17.07
N MET A 402 -39.03 23.38 -17.69
CA MET A 402 -37.69 23.08 -17.20
C MET A 402 -36.72 24.21 -17.55
N VAL A 403 -35.88 24.59 -16.57
CA VAL A 403 -34.76 25.50 -16.76
C VAL A 403 -33.47 24.82 -16.28
N PRO A 404 -32.46 24.65 -17.15
CA PRO A 404 -32.44 25.04 -18.57
C PRO A 404 -33.41 24.21 -19.43
N ASN A 405 -33.91 24.79 -20.53
CA ASN A 405 -34.87 24.13 -21.45
C ASN A 405 -34.16 23.14 -22.38
N ILE A 406 -33.57 22.10 -21.79
CA ILE A 406 -32.87 21.02 -22.46
C ILE A 406 -33.28 19.70 -21.81
N THR A 407 -33.31 18.62 -22.61
CA THR A 407 -33.52 17.28 -22.07
C THR A 407 -32.25 16.85 -21.35
N LEU A 408 -32.36 16.57 -20.06
CA LEU A 408 -31.23 16.16 -19.21
C LEU A 408 -31.35 14.69 -18.85
N VAL A 409 -30.32 13.91 -19.20
CA VAL A 409 -30.17 12.52 -18.80
C VAL A 409 -29.09 12.44 -17.74
N TYR A 410 -29.45 11.98 -16.54
CA TYR A 410 -28.50 11.72 -15.47
C TYR A 410 -28.10 10.26 -15.49
N THR A 411 -26.81 9.99 -15.39
CA THR A 411 -26.24 8.65 -15.32
C THR A 411 -25.49 8.49 -14.00
N CYS A 412 -25.63 7.32 -13.38
CA CYS A 412 -24.90 6.97 -12.18
C CYS A 412 -23.44 6.67 -12.54
N ASP A 413 -22.52 7.48 -12.04
CA ASP A 413 -21.09 7.33 -12.32
C ASP A 413 -20.37 6.38 -11.34
N ALA A 414 -19.07 6.16 -11.57
CA ALA A 414 -18.27 5.25 -10.77
C ALA A 414 -17.95 5.77 -9.35
N SER A 415 -18.13 7.07 -9.09
CA SER A 415 -18.01 7.67 -7.75
C SER A 415 -19.25 7.46 -6.89
N GLY A 416 -20.38 7.10 -7.50
CA GLY A 416 -21.66 7.02 -6.81
C GLY A 416 -22.44 8.34 -6.84
N GLU A 417 -22.17 9.20 -7.83
CA GLU A 417 -22.90 10.43 -8.05
C GLU A 417 -23.72 10.40 -9.34
N TRP A 418 -24.85 11.12 -9.33
CA TRP A 418 -25.68 11.32 -10.52
C TRP A 418 -25.15 12.50 -11.32
N THR A 419 -24.72 12.26 -12.55
CA THR A 419 -24.16 13.30 -13.42
C THR A 419 -24.84 13.34 -14.79
N SER A 420 -25.05 14.54 -15.30
CA SER A 420 -25.47 14.81 -16.69
C SER A 420 -24.28 15.34 -17.48
N GLN A 421 -24.23 15.02 -18.78
CA GLN A 421 -23.17 15.50 -19.67
C GLN A 421 -23.23 17.02 -19.88
N GLU A 422 -24.42 17.60 -19.80
CA GLU A 422 -24.70 19.00 -20.11
C GLU A 422 -24.46 19.92 -18.91
N ILE A 423 -24.85 19.51 -17.70
CA ILE A 423 -24.78 20.36 -16.50
C ILE A 423 -24.10 19.72 -15.29
N GLY A 424 -23.49 18.54 -15.46
CA GLY A 424 -22.80 17.81 -14.40
C GLY A 424 -23.76 17.35 -13.30
N ALA A 425 -23.38 17.55 -12.04
CA ALA A 425 -24.18 17.21 -10.87
C ALA A 425 -25.25 18.27 -10.49
N LYS A 426 -25.36 19.38 -11.24
CA LYS A 426 -26.38 20.42 -10.98
C LYS A 426 -27.76 19.86 -11.28
N ILE A 427 -28.78 20.29 -10.54
CA ILE A 427 -30.17 19.81 -10.68
C ILE A 427 -31.02 20.90 -11.38
N PRO A 428 -31.85 20.56 -12.39
CA PRO A 428 -32.72 21.53 -13.06
C PRO A 428 -33.83 22.05 -12.12
N THR A 429 -34.42 23.17 -12.51
CA THR A 429 -35.56 23.76 -11.78
C THR A 429 -36.80 23.84 -12.66
N CYS A 430 -37.97 23.59 -12.07
CA CYS A 430 -39.26 23.77 -12.74
C CYS A 430 -39.80 25.17 -12.43
N GLN A 431 -39.82 26.04 -13.43
CA GLN A 431 -40.29 27.42 -13.30
C GLN A 431 -41.72 27.58 -13.83
N PRO A 432 -42.57 28.40 -13.20
CA PRO A 432 -43.91 28.72 -13.70
C PRO A 432 -43.90 29.26 -15.13
N VAL A 433 -44.77 28.72 -15.99
CA VAL A 433 -45.05 29.28 -17.32
C VAL A 433 -45.96 30.49 -17.14
N CYS A 434 -45.51 31.67 -17.59
CA CYS A 434 -46.26 32.92 -17.47
C CYS A 434 -47.01 33.27 -18.77
N GLY A 435 -48.11 34.01 -18.66
CA GLY A 435 -48.73 34.73 -19.78
C GLY A 435 -49.37 33.87 -20.86
N VAL A 436 -49.56 32.57 -20.64
CA VAL A 436 -50.17 31.66 -21.63
C VAL A 436 -51.49 31.10 -21.08
N PRO A 437 -52.60 31.87 -21.13
CA PRO A 437 -53.88 31.40 -20.63
C PRO A 437 -54.39 30.22 -21.46
N ARG A 438 -55.02 29.25 -20.77
CA ARG A 438 -55.52 28.01 -21.39
C ARG A 438 -56.82 28.23 -22.16
N PHE A 439 -57.55 29.29 -21.82
CA PHE A 439 -58.75 29.74 -22.51
C PHE A 439 -58.43 30.90 -23.46
N SER A 440 -58.90 30.81 -24.70
CA SER A 440 -58.67 31.86 -25.70
C SER A 440 -59.74 32.96 -25.64
N ARG A 441 -59.31 34.19 -25.91
CA ARG A 441 -60.22 35.31 -26.18
C ARG A 441 -60.86 35.06 -27.55
N SER A 442 -62.19 35.07 -27.64
CA SER A 442 -62.86 35.08 -28.95
C SER A 442 -62.44 36.32 -29.73
N ALA A 443 -62.29 36.20 -31.06
CA ALA A 443 -61.90 37.30 -31.94
C ALA A 443 -62.61 38.60 -31.56
N LEU A 444 -61.81 39.64 -31.29
CA LEU A 444 -62.28 40.92 -30.80
C LEU A 444 -63.15 41.59 -31.86
N ALA A 445 -64.47 41.41 -31.78
CA ALA A 445 -65.37 42.41 -32.31
C ALA A 445 -65.12 43.69 -31.49
N ARG A 446 -64.65 44.76 -32.14
CA ARG A 446 -64.47 46.09 -31.55
C ARG A 446 -65.85 46.63 -31.15
N ILE A 447 -66.35 46.24 -29.98
CA ILE A 447 -67.65 46.66 -29.47
C ILE A 447 -67.45 47.76 -28.41
N ALA A 448 -68.38 48.71 -28.34
CA ALA A 448 -68.35 49.85 -27.42
C ALA A 448 -68.91 49.49 -26.03
N GLY A 449 -68.28 49.95 -24.94
CA GLY A 449 -68.58 49.58 -23.55
C GLY A 449 -67.91 48.26 -23.13
N GLY A 450 -67.19 48.25 -21.99
CA GLY A 450 -66.48 47.05 -21.48
C GLY A 450 -67.36 45.80 -21.44
N LYS A 451 -66.77 44.63 -21.65
CA LYS A 451 -67.50 43.35 -21.75
C LYS A 451 -67.20 42.44 -20.57
N THR A 452 -68.12 41.52 -20.26
CA THR A 452 -67.85 40.46 -19.30
C THR A 452 -66.72 39.56 -19.81
N ALA A 453 -65.66 39.42 -19.02
CA ALA A 453 -64.57 38.52 -19.30
C ALA A 453 -65.09 37.07 -19.32
N LYS A 454 -64.59 36.23 -20.21
CA LYS A 454 -64.86 34.79 -20.12
C LYS A 454 -64.12 34.20 -18.93
N ARG A 455 -64.72 33.24 -18.24
CA ARG A 455 -64.06 32.52 -17.15
C ARG A 455 -62.70 31.96 -17.61
N GLY A 456 -61.63 32.22 -16.87
CA GLY A 456 -60.28 31.68 -17.12
C GLY A 456 -59.40 32.43 -18.14
N ILE A 457 -59.87 33.51 -18.79
CA ILE A 457 -59.04 34.25 -19.78
C ILE A 457 -58.03 35.22 -19.15
N SER A 458 -58.18 35.51 -17.86
CA SER A 458 -57.28 36.35 -17.07
C SER A 458 -56.84 35.58 -15.81
N PRO A 459 -56.11 34.45 -15.94
CA PRO A 459 -55.80 33.56 -14.82
C PRO A 459 -54.81 34.15 -13.80
N TRP A 460 -54.21 35.30 -14.11
CA TRP A 460 -53.28 36.02 -13.24
C TRP A 460 -53.97 37.03 -12.32
N ILE A 461 -55.22 37.41 -12.58
CA ILE A 461 -55.86 38.48 -11.82
C ILE A 461 -56.12 38.03 -10.38
N ALA A 462 -55.72 38.90 -9.45
CA ALA A 462 -55.94 38.73 -8.02
C ALA A 462 -56.98 39.74 -7.54
N MET A 463 -57.85 39.31 -6.63
CA MET A 463 -58.80 40.17 -5.94
C MET A 463 -58.35 40.37 -4.50
N PHE A 464 -58.23 41.63 -4.08
CA PHE A 464 -58.03 42.02 -2.69
C PHE A 464 -59.40 42.30 -2.07
N SER A 465 -59.72 41.56 -1.01
CA SER A 465 -61.00 41.64 -0.33
C SER A 465 -60.79 41.79 1.17
N ASP A 466 -61.59 42.65 1.79
CA ASP A 466 -61.62 42.81 3.24
C ASP A 466 -62.03 41.47 3.89
N SER A 467 -61.32 41.09 4.95
CA SER A 467 -61.52 39.81 5.64
C SER A 467 -62.82 39.74 6.45
N GLN A 468 -63.36 40.88 6.90
CA GLN A 468 -64.56 40.94 7.73
C GLN A 468 -65.85 40.90 6.90
N ASN A 469 -65.92 41.68 5.82
CA ASN A 469 -67.16 41.84 5.05
C ASN A 469 -67.12 41.26 3.63
N ASN A 470 -65.98 40.68 3.21
CA ASN A 470 -65.75 40.14 1.86
C ASN A 470 -65.92 41.15 0.72
N GLN A 471 -65.83 42.45 1.01
CA GLN A 471 -65.95 43.48 -0.01
C GLN A 471 -64.62 43.63 -0.77
N PRO A 472 -64.64 43.55 -2.11
CA PRO A 472 -63.45 43.81 -2.91
C PRO A 472 -63.10 45.30 -2.86
N PHE A 473 -61.82 45.61 -2.72
CA PHE A 473 -61.33 46.99 -2.70
C PHE A 473 -60.24 47.27 -3.73
N CYS A 474 -59.42 46.27 -4.10
CA CYS A 474 -58.39 46.39 -5.13
C CYS A 474 -58.21 45.10 -5.94
N GLY A 475 -57.52 45.23 -7.07
CA GLY A 475 -57.02 44.14 -7.89
C GLY A 475 -55.50 43.95 -7.76
N GLY A 476 -54.99 42.93 -8.44
CA GLY A 476 -53.56 42.68 -8.60
C GLY A 476 -53.28 41.66 -9.69
N ALA A 477 -52.01 41.34 -9.90
CA ALA A 477 -51.55 40.39 -10.90
C ALA A 477 -50.51 39.41 -10.31
N LEU A 478 -50.78 38.11 -10.39
CA LEU A 478 -49.83 37.06 -10.04
C LEU A 478 -48.67 37.04 -11.04
N ILE A 479 -47.42 37.15 -10.56
CA ILE A 479 -46.20 37.13 -11.39
C ILE A 479 -45.34 35.88 -11.13
N SER A 480 -45.75 34.96 -10.27
CA SER A 480 -45.11 33.64 -10.12
C SER A 480 -46.15 32.63 -9.62
N ASN A 481 -45.82 31.81 -8.63
CA ASN A 481 -46.81 31.13 -7.81
C ASN A 481 -46.88 31.70 -6.38
N LYS A 482 -46.09 32.72 -6.02
CA LYS A 482 -46.07 33.28 -4.65
C LYS A 482 -46.19 34.81 -4.59
N TRP A 483 -46.07 35.51 -5.71
CA TRP A 483 -45.95 36.98 -5.72
C TRP A 483 -47.04 37.65 -6.54
N ILE A 484 -47.66 38.68 -5.98
CA ILE A 484 -48.64 39.56 -6.63
C ILE A 484 -48.06 40.96 -6.80
N VAL A 485 -48.24 41.56 -7.97
CA VAL A 485 -48.02 43.00 -8.21
C VAL A 485 -49.36 43.73 -8.11
N THR A 486 -49.40 44.85 -7.38
CA THR A 486 -50.59 45.70 -7.23
C THR A 486 -50.15 47.17 -7.10
N ALA A 487 -51.09 48.09 -6.87
CA ALA A 487 -50.80 49.50 -6.59
C ALA A 487 -50.42 49.70 -5.10
N ALA A 488 -49.53 50.64 -4.81
CA ALA A 488 -49.08 50.90 -3.45
C ALA A 488 -50.20 51.50 -2.58
N HIS A 489 -51.05 52.35 -3.17
CA HIS A 489 -52.19 52.94 -2.47
C HIS A 489 -53.25 51.91 -2.03
N CYS A 490 -53.22 50.69 -2.59
CA CYS A 490 -54.11 49.61 -2.18
C CYS A 490 -53.74 48.97 -0.84
N LEU A 491 -52.56 49.27 -0.28
CA LEU A 491 -52.00 48.55 0.86
C LEU A 491 -51.85 49.41 2.12
N HIS A 492 -52.40 50.62 2.15
CA HIS A 492 -52.35 51.51 3.31
C HIS A 492 -53.68 52.24 3.51
N HIS A 493 -53.92 52.69 4.74
CA HIS A 493 -55.08 53.53 5.07
C HIS A 493 -54.94 54.94 4.48
N GLU A 494 -56.07 55.64 4.26
CA GLU A 494 -56.08 57.03 3.81
C GLU A 494 -55.25 57.93 4.75
N LEU A 495 -54.55 58.91 4.18
CA LEU A 495 -53.72 59.83 4.95
C LEU A 495 -54.61 60.90 5.62
N ASP A 496 -54.45 61.07 6.94
CA ASP A 496 -55.02 62.23 7.64
C ASP A 496 -54.41 63.52 7.10
N THR A 497 -55.26 64.50 6.78
CA THR A 497 -54.89 65.74 6.09
C THR A 497 -53.96 66.67 6.89
N GLU A 498 -53.64 66.35 8.14
CA GLU A 498 -52.85 67.19 9.05
C GLU A 498 -51.40 66.73 9.28
N ASP A 499 -51.00 65.52 8.85
CA ASP A 499 -49.63 65.01 9.08
C ASP A 499 -48.75 65.14 7.82
N THR A 500 -47.62 65.84 7.95
CA THR A 500 -46.73 66.23 6.84
C THR A 500 -45.44 65.40 6.77
N GLY A 501 -45.28 64.38 7.62
CA GLY A 501 -44.12 63.49 7.61
C GLY A 501 -44.33 62.21 6.80
N LEU A 502 -43.31 61.78 6.03
CA LEU A 502 -43.25 60.48 5.33
C LEU A 502 -43.19 59.26 6.29
N ASN A 503 -43.36 59.45 7.61
CA ASN A 503 -43.27 58.42 8.65
C ASN A 503 -44.62 57.86 9.12
N SER A 504 -45.76 58.31 8.57
CA SER A 504 -47.09 57.91 9.03
C SER A 504 -47.93 57.16 7.98
N LEU A 505 -47.30 56.46 7.02
CA LEU A 505 -48.03 55.53 6.15
C LEU A 505 -48.38 54.26 6.95
N LYS A 506 -49.62 54.20 7.46
CA LYS A 506 -50.13 53.01 8.16
C LYS A 506 -50.57 51.95 7.14
N LEU A 507 -49.70 50.96 6.92
CA LEU A 507 -50.01 49.79 6.10
C LEU A 507 -51.18 49.01 6.70
N PHE A 508 -51.93 48.32 5.84
CA PHE A 508 -52.92 47.33 6.26
C PHE A 508 -52.25 46.20 7.04
N GLU A 509 -52.93 45.71 8.08
CA GLU A 509 -52.53 44.49 8.76
C GLU A 509 -52.67 43.31 7.79
N LEU A 510 -51.70 42.39 7.80
CA LEU A 510 -51.66 41.26 6.86
C LEU A 510 -52.92 40.37 6.90
N SER A 511 -53.63 40.34 8.04
CA SER A 511 -54.87 39.59 8.28
C SER A 511 -56.15 40.38 7.92
N SER A 512 -56.05 41.70 7.76
CA SER A 512 -57.20 42.57 7.51
C SER A 512 -57.84 42.36 6.13
N PHE A 513 -57.09 41.76 5.20
CA PHE A 513 -57.57 41.41 3.88
C PHE A 513 -57.08 40.02 3.44
N LYS A 514 -57.70 39.50 2.39
CA LYS A 514 -57.32 38.28 1.71
C LYS A 514 -57.09 38.52 0.23
N VAL A 515 -56.19 37.73 -0.34
CA VAL A 515 -55.92 37.70 -1.78
C VAL A 515 -56.59 36.47 -2.37
N ILE A 516 -57.46 36.66 -3.36
CA ILE A 516 -58.20 35.58 -4.02
C ILE A 516 -57.80 35.50 -5.49
N LEU A 517 -57.26 34.35 -5.91
CA LEU A 517 -56.94 33.99 -7.29
C LEU A 517 -58.00 33.05 -7.87
N GLY A 518 -58.08 32.96 -9.20
CA GLY A 518 -59.02 32.04 -9.88
C GLY A 518 -60.50 32.41 -9.70
N LYS A 519 -60.77 33.64 -9.25
CA LYS A 519 -62.12 34.17 -9.05
C LYS A 519 -62.65 34.78 -10.34
N HIS A 520 -63.94 34.59 -10.60
CA HIS A 520 -64.62 35.17 -11.75
C HIS A 520 -65.85 35.99 -11.33
N ARG A 521 -66.71 35.44 -10.47
CA ARG A 521 -67.90 36.11 -9.95
C ARG A 521 -67.53 37.01 -8.78
N THR A 522 -68.02 38.25 -8.80
CA THR A 522 -67.57 39.31 -7.88
C THR A 522 -67.84 39.00 -6.42
N LEU A 523 -69.10 38.69 -6.08
CA LEU A 523 -69.51 38.42 -4.69
C LEU A 523 -69.80 36.94 -4.43
N LYS A 524 -70.08 36.14 -5.48
CA LYS A 524 -70.35 34.70 -5.35
C LYS A 524 -69.03 33.92 -5.37
N LYS A 525 -68.98 32.83 -4.61
CA LYS A 525 -67.83 31.91 -4.57
C LYS A 525 -67.75 31.06 -5.84
N ASP A 526 -66.58 30.99 -6.46
CA ASP A 526 -66.24 30.04 -7.53
C ASP A 526 -65.55 28.77 -7.01
N ASP A 527 -65.71 27.67 -7.75
CA ASP A 527 -65.04 26.39 -7.52
C ASP A 527 -63.53 26.41 -7.85
N THR A 528 -63.06 27.49 -8.48
CA THR A 528 -61.67 27.71 -8.88
C THR A 528 -60.91 28.66 -7.96
N GLU A 529 -61.54 29.17 -6.90
CA GLU A 529 -60.93 30.14 -6.00
C GLU A 529 -59.81 29.53 -5.17
N GLN A 530 -58.66 30.20 -5.15
CA GLN A 530 -57.58 29.95 -4.20
C GLN A 530 -57.41 31.20 -3.35
N THR A 531 -57.58 31.08 -2.04
CA THR A 531 -57.54 32.21 -1.09
C THR A 531 -56.29 32.15 -0.25
N PHE A 532 -55.58 33.27 -0.16
CA PHE A 532 -54.31 33.40 0.54
C PHE A 532 -54.35 34.59 1.50
N GLN A 533 -53.58 34.47 2.58
CA GLN A 533 -53.20 35.62 3.40
C GLN A 533 -51.93 36.26 2.80
N ALA A 534 -51.68 37.51 3.11
CA ALA A 534 -50.40 38.14 2.80
C ALA A 534 -49.34 37.72 3.83
N GLU A 535 -48.16 37.31 3.38
CA GLU A 535 -46.99 37.07 4.23
C GLU A 535 -46.17 38.37 4.39
N ASN A 536 -46.11 39.18 3.34
CA ASN A 536 -45.32 40.40 3.32
C ASN A 536 -45.89 41.44 2.34
N LEU A 537 -45.79 42.73 2.69
CA LEU A 537 -46.17 43.86 1.84
C LEU A 537 -44.96 44.75 1.60
N ILE A 538 -44.63 44.97 0.33
CA ILE A 538 -43.44 45.74 -0.06
C ILE A 538 -43.88 46.85 -1.01
N LEU A 539 -43.97 48.08 -0.49
CA LEU A 539 -44.19 49.26 -1.32
C LEU A 539 -42.92 49.64 -2.09
N HIS A 540 -43.08 50.23 -3.27
CA HIS A 540 -41.94 50.80 -3.98
C HIS A 540 -41.27 51.91 -3.12
N PRO A 541 -39.93 51.93 -2.97
CA PRO A 541 -39.25 52.87 -2.07
C PRO A 541 -39.44 54.34 -2.44
N ASN A 542 -39.68 54.61 -3.74
CA ASN A 542 -39.93 55.96 -4.25
C ASN A 542 -41.42 56.31 -4.29
N TYR A 543 -42.31 55.48 -3.73
CA TYR A 543 -43.75 55.74 -3.70
C TYR A 543 -44.06 57.07 -2.98
N LYS A 544 -44.87 57.91 -3.60
CA LYS A 544 -45.36 59.17 -3.00
C LYS A 544 -46.88 59.21 -3.02
N PRO A 545 -47.56 59.06 -1.85
CA PRO A 545 -49.01 58.90 -1.79
C PRO A 545 -49.81 60.14 -2.25
N LYS A 546 -49.28 61.36 -2.08
CA LYS A 546 -49.96 62.59 -2.53
C LYS A 546 -49.98 62.76 -4.05
N THR A 547 -48.99 62.20 -4.75
CA THR A 547 -48.79 62.39 -6.20
C THR A 547 -48.86 61.08 -6.98
N PHE A 548 -49.13 59.95 -6.31
CA PHE A 548 -49.13 58.59 -6.89
C PHE A 548 -47.87 58.22 -7.68
N ARG A 549 -46.74 58.87 -7.42
CA ARG A 549 -45.47 58.53 -8.07
C ARG A 549 -45.04 57.16 -7.62
N PHE A 550 -44.59 56.31 -8.54
CA PHE A 550 -44.23 54.91 -8.29
C PHE A 550 -45.31 54.15 -7.49
N ASP A 551 -46.57 54.32 -7.86
CA ASP A 551 -47.70 53.64 -7.23
C ASP A 551 -47.77 52.15 -7.62
N ILE A 552 -46.81 51.40 -7.11
CA ILE A 552 -46.64 49.96 -7.33
C ILE A 552 -46.14 49.30 -6.05
N ALA A 553 -46.62 48.09 -5.79
CA ALA A 553 -46.27 47.30 -4.63
C ALA A 553 -46.25 45.81 -4.95
N LEU A 554 -45.55 45.05 -4.11
CA LEU A 554 -45.52 43.60 -4.12
C LEU A 554 -46.16 43.04 -2.86
N VAL A 555 -46.91 41.96 -3.05
CA VAL A 555 -47.48 41.15 -1.98
C VAL A 555 -46.96 39.73 -2.11
N GLU A 556 -46.31 39.23 -1.07
CA GLU A 556 -45.93 37.83 -0.94
C GLU A 556 -47.12 37.05 -0.34
N LEU A 557 -47.51 35.95 -0.97
CA LEU A 557 -48.58 35.07 -0.49
C LEU A 557 -48.05 34.15 0.62
N SER A 558 -48.87 33.84 1.62
CA SER A 558 -48.53 32.90 2.70
C SER A 558 -48.14 31.50 2.22
N ASP A 559 -48.70 31.07 1.08
CA ASP A 559 -48.43 29.78 0.45
C ASP A 559 -48.32 29.94 -1.08
N LYS A 560 -47.69 28.96 -1.74
CA LYS A 560 -47.62 28.92 -3.20
C LYS A 560 -48.97 28.54 -3.80
N ALA A 561 -49.44 29.34 -4.75
CA ALA A 561 -50.60 29.06 -5.56
C ALA A 561 -50.40 27.80 -6.41
N PHE A 562 -51.42 26.95 -6.42
CA PHE A 562 -51.47 25.78 -7.28
C PHE A 562 -51.81 26.21 -8.70
N LEU A 563 -50.82 26.17 -9.59
CA LEU A 563 -51.00 26.61 -10.98
C LEU A 563 -51.87 25.61 -11.75
N ASN A 564 -52.92 26.12 -12.40
CA ASN A 564 -53.87 25.36 -13.19
C ASN A 564 -54.50 26.24 -14.27
N ASP A 565 -55.48 25.73 -15.02
CA ASP A 565 -56.13 26.46 -16.13
C ASP A 565 -56.73 27.84 -15.73
N TYR A 566 -56.99 28.09 -14.45
CA TYR A 566 -57.62 29.31 -13.92
C TYR A 566 -56.70 30.17 -13.05
N VAL A 567 -55.53 29.65 -12.66
CA VAL A 567 -54.52 30.36 -11.86
C VAL A 567 -53.16 30.17 -12.50
N MET A 568 -52.65 31.22 -13.15
CA MET A 568 -51.36 31.24 -13.83
C MET A 568 -50.76 32.63 -13.76
N PRO A 569 -49.42 32.78 -13.66
CA PRO A 569 -48.82 34.10 -13.62
C PRO A 569 -48.91 34.84 -14.96
N ILE A 570 -48.90 36.17 -14.91
CA ILE A 570 -48.67 37.05 -16.05
C ILE A 570 -47.16 37.26 -16.22
N CYS A 571 -46.67 37.42 -17.45
CA CYS A 571 -45.26 37.72 -17.65
C CYS A 571 -44.91 39.15 -17.27
N LEU A 572 -43.65 39.39 -16.91
CA LEU A 572 -43.10 40.72 -16.74
C LEU A 572 -42.75 41.32 -18.12
N PRO A 573 -42.82 42.65 -18.28
CA PRO A 573 -42.55 43.31 -19.55
C PRO A 573 -41.06 43.24 -19.91
N GLU A 574 -40.75 42.97 -21.19
CA GLU A 574 -39.38 43.09 -21.74
C GLU A 574 -39.14 44.44 -22.42
N LYS A 575 -40.22 45.11 -22.83
CA LYS A 575 -40.22 46.44 -23.43
C LYS A 575 -41.38 47.27 -22.87
N GLN A 576 -41.21 48.58 -22.88
CA GLN A 576 -42.30 49.52 -22.62
C GLN A 576 -43.33 49.44 -23.76
N VAL A 577 -44.62 49.47 -23.41
CA VAL A 577 -45.72 49.53 -24.39
C VAL A 577 -45.67 50.88 -25.11
N GLN A 578 -45.93 50.87 -26.41
CA GLN A 578 -45.83 52.08 -27.25
C GLN A 578 -47.20 52.73 -27.48
N GLN A 579 -47.19 53.98 -27.94
CA GLN A 579 -48.40 54.69 -28.35
C GLN A 579 -49.22 53.86 -29.37
N ASP A 580 -50.55 53.93 -29.26
CA ASP A 580 -51.53 53.24 -30.12
C ASP A 580 -51.53 51.69 -30.03
N GLU A 581 -50.56 51.08 -29.32
CA GLU A 581 -50.66 49.67 -28.93
C GLU A 581 -51.88 49.50 -28.02
N HIS A 582 -52.64 48.42 -28.26
CA HIS A 582 -53.84 48.13 -27.47
C HIS A 582 -53.48 47.31 -26.23
N VAL A 583 -54.06 47.71 -25.11
CA VAL A 583 -53.93 47.06 -23.81
C VAL A 583 -55.32 46.63 -23.33
N ILE A 584 -55.34 45.60 -22.50
CA ILE A 584 -56.54 45.08 -21.87
C ILE A 584 -56.45 45.32 -20.37
N VAL A 585 -57.47 45.97 -19.83
CA VAL A 585 -57.62 46.18 -18.39
C VAL A 585 -58.76 45.31 -17.92
N SER A 586 -58.55 44.60 -16.81
CA SER A 586 -59.55 43.70 -16.23
C SER A 586 -59.76 44.01 -14.75
N GLY A 587 -61.01 43.94 -14.29
CA GLY A 587 -61.33 44.17 -12.89
C GLY A 587 -62.82 44.05 -12.53
N TRP A 588 -63.11 44.27 -11.25
CA TRP A 588 -64.45 44.17 -10.66
C TRP A 588 -64.96 45.52 -10.15
N GLY A 589 -64.31 46.62 -10.54
CA GLY A 589 -64.65 47.97 -10.15
C GLY A 589 -66.07 48.39 -10.56
N LYS A 590 -66.59 49.41 -9.88
CA LYS A 590 -67.92 49.96 -10.15
C LYS A 590 -67.93 50.48 -11.59
N GLN A 591 -68.88 49.99 -12.38
CA GLN A 591 -69.09 50.48 -13.74
C GLN A 591 -69.49 51.96 -13.73
N PHE A 592 -69.53 52.59 -14.91
CA PHE A 592 -70.14 53.91 -15.17
C PHE A 592 -71.54 54.08 -14.51
N LEU A 593 -72.25 52.96 -14.26
CA LEU A 593 -73.57 52.86 -13.63
C LEU A 593 -73.57 52.76 -12.08
N LYS A 594 -72.45 53.03 -11.39
CA LYS A 594 -72.29 53.01 -9.92
C LYS A 594 -72.52 51.66 -9.20
N ARG A 595 -72.74 50.56 -9.92
CA ARG A 595 -72.89 49.19 -9.36
C ARG A 595 -71.67 48.31 -9.63
N LEU A 596 -71.39 47.37 -8.73
CA LEU A 596 -70.41 46.30 -8.97
C LEU A 596 -70.97 45.35 -10.05
N PRO A 597 -70.15 44.88 -11.00
CA PRO A 597 -70.56 43.87 -11.96
C PRO A 597 -70.78 42.52 -11.28
N ASP A 598 -71.59 41.63 -11.86
CA ASP A 598 -71.79 40.27 -11.35
C ASP A 598 -70.57 39.36 -11.56
N SER A 599 -69.70 39.71 -12.51
CA SER A 599 -68.53 38.93 -12.91
C SER A 599 -67.42 39.84 -13.43
N LEU A 600 -66.21 39.29 -13.54
CA LEU A 600 -65.02 40.00 -14.03
C LEU A 600 -65.32 40.68 -15.37
N MET A 601 -64.95 41.96 -15.46
CA MET A 601 -65.09 42.76 -16.67
C MET A 601 -63.72 42.98 -17.30
N GLU A 602 -63.71 43.24 -18.60
CA GLU A 602 -62.52 43.65 -19.33
C GLU A 602 -62.83 44.69 -20.39
N VAL A 603 -61.86 45.55 -20.65
CA VAL A 603 -61.92 46.58 -21.69
C VAL A 603 -60.60 46.63 -22.44
N GLU A 604 -60.68 46.77 -23.76
CA GLU A 604 -59.53 47.01 -24.61
C GLU A 604 -59.48 48.49 -24.98
N ILE A 605 -58.35 49.13 -24.70
CA ILE A 605 -58.11 50.57 -24.85
C ILE A 605 -56.72 50.81 -25.47
N PRO A 606 -56.53 51.87 -26.26
CA PRO A 606 -55.22 52.23 -26.80
C PRO A 606 -54.38 52.95 -25.74
N VAL A 607 -53.06 52.77 -25.81
CA VAL A 607 -52.10 53.59 -25.07
C VAL A 607 -52.03 54.99 -25.67
N VAL A 608 -52.12 55.99 -24.80
CA VAL A 608 -52.14 57.40 -25.14
C VAL A 608 -50.72 57.95 -25.16
N ASP A 609 -50.44 58.88 -26.08
CA ASP A 609 -49.17 59.60 -26.10
C ASP A 609 -48.90 60.30 -24.74
N GLN A 610 -47.68 60.15 -24.24
CA GLN A 610 -47.28 60.65 -22.93
C GLN A 610 -47.35 62.18 -22.87
N THR A 611 -47.01 62.88 -23.95
CA THR A 611 -47.02 64.35 -24.01
C THR A 611 -48.45 64.87 -23.97
N LEU A 612 -49.34 64.22 -24.73
CA LEU A 612 -50.77 64.51 -24.71
C LEU A 612 -51.37 64.28 -23.31
N CYS A 613 -51.09 63.13 -22.68
CA CYS A 613 -51.63 62.84 -21.36
C CYS A 613 -51.17 63.85 -20.30
N LYS A 614 -49.88 64.22 -20.30
CA LYS A 614 -49.35 65.27 -19.43
C LYS A 614 -50.04 66.61 -19.65
N THR A 615 -50.20 67.01 -20.92
CA THR A 615 -50.82 68.30 -21.27
C THR A 615 -52.27 68.36 -20.78
N VAL A 616 -53.04 67.30 -20.99
CA VAL A 616 -54.43 67.20 -20.53
C VAL A 616 -54.52 67.36 -19.02
N TYR A 617 -53.75 66.58 -18.25
CA TYR A 617 -53.81 66.62 -16.80
C TYR A 617 -53.19 67.87 -16.16
N GLN A 618 -52.24 68.52 -16.84
CA GLN A 618 -51.67 69.78 -16.39
C GLN A 618 -52.72 70.91 -16.35
N THR A 619 -53.73 70.88 -17.23
CA THR A 619 -54.87 71.82 -17.18
C THR A 619 -55.75 71.65 -15.94
N LEU A 620 -55.65 70.50 -15.27
CA LEU A 620 -56.37 70.16 -14.04
C LEU A 620 -55.47 70.25 -12.79
N GLU A 621 -54.27 70.82 -12.91
CA GLU A 621 -53.26 70.90 -11.84
C GLU A 621 -52.82 69.52 -11.28
N LEU A 622 -52.97 68.46 -12.09
CA LEU A 622 -52.55 67.10 -11.75
C LEU A 622 -51.27 66.72 -12.51
N LEU A 623 -50.34 66.07 -11.80
CA LEU A 623 -49.03 65.71 -12.33
C LEU A 623 -48.99 64.27 -12.85
N VAL A 624 -48.75 64.10 -14.16
CA VAL A 624 -48.40 62.81 -14.76
C VAL A 624 -46.88 62.75 -14.98
N THR A 625 -46.23 61.73 -14.43
CA THR A 625 -44.77 61.56 -14.46
C THR A 625 -44.32 60.45 -15.42
N ASP A 626 -43.01 60.32 -15.66
CA ASP A 626 -42.46 59.36 -16.64
C ASP A 626 -42.57 57.89 -16.20
N GLU A 627 -42.78 57.64 -14.90
CA GLU A 627 -43.10 56.32 -14.35
C GLU A 627 -44.59 55.94 -14.46
N MET A 628 -45.40 56.79 -15.07
CA MET A 628 -46.82 56.56 -15.35
C MET A 628 -47.05 56.38 -16.85
N ILE A 629 -48.06 55.59 -17.20
CA ILE A 629 -48.53 55.40 -18.57
C ILE A 629 -50.03 55.63 -18.63
N CYS A 630 -50.52 56.27 -19.70
CA CYS A 630 -51.93 56.58 -19.87
C CYS A 630 -52.56 55.70 -20.96
N ALA A 631 -53.81 55.30 -20.76
CA ALA A 631 -54.57 54.54 -21.75
C ALA A 631 -56.04 54.95 -21.72
N GLY A 632 -56.69 54.96 -22.89
CA GLY A 632 -58.09 55.37 -23.02
C GLY A 632 -58.41 55.95 -24.38
N PHE A 633 -59.71 56.10 -24.66
CA PHE A 633 -60.20 56.77 -25.88
C PHE A 633 -60.41 58.26 -25.62
N LYS A 634 -60.13 59.10 -26.62
CA LYS A 634 -60.30 60.56 -26.51
C LYS A 634 -61.76 60.95 -26.27
N GLU A 635 -62.68 60.26 -26.94
CA GLU A 635 -64.13 60.49 -26.86
C GLU A 635 -64.74 60.05 -25.51
N GLY A 636 -63.94 59.49 -24.60
CA GLY A 636 -64.41 58.91 -23.35
C GLY A 636 -65.19 57.61 -23.54
N GLY A 637 -66.07 57.29 -22.59
CA GLY A 637 -66.97 56.13 -22.61
C GLY A 637 -66.36 54.77 -22.28
N LYS A 638 -65.02 54.65 -22.23
CA LYS A 638 -64.29 53.41 -21.89
C LYS A 638 -63.05 53.71 -21.05
N ASP A 639 -63.11 53.42 -19.76
CA ASP A 639 -62.00 53.63 -18.82
C ASP A 639 -62.06 52.65 -17.64
N ALA A 640 -60.95 52.46 -16.92
CA ALA A 640 -60.93 51.78 -15.62
C ALA A 640 -61.57 52.68 -14.56
N CYS A 641 -62.42 52.11 -13.70
CA CYS A 641 -63.20 52.89 -12.72
C CYS A 641 -62.83 52.57 -11.27
N SER A 642 -63.44 53.28 -10.32
CA SER A 642 -63.27 53.03 -8.87
C SER A 642 -63.51 51.56 -8.51
N GLY A 643 -62.50 50.92 -7.91
CA GLY A 643 -62.51 49.49 -7.53
C GLY A 643 -61.69 48.58 -8.45
N ASP A 644 -61.10 49.12 -9.52
CA ASP A 644 -60.10 48.42 -10.35
C ASP A 644 -58.65 48.72 -9.93
N SER A 645 -58.45 49.57 -8.91
CA SER A 645 -57.13 49.98 -8.39
C SER A 645 -56.20 48.80 -8.16
N GLY A 646 -54.95 48.91 -8.63
CA GLY A 646 -53.96 47.83 -8.59
C GLY A 646 -54.20 46.70 -9.60
N GLY A 647 -55.34 46.68 -10.28
CA GLY A 647 -55.69 45.70 -11.29
C GLY A 647 -54.75 45.70 -12.51
N PRO A 648 -54.67 44.57 -13.24
CA PRO A 648 -53.71 44.41 -14.32
C PRO A 648 -54.13 45.14 -15.60
N MET A 649 -53.20 45.92 -16.16
CA MET A 649 -53.19 46.33 -17.56
C MET A 649 -52.21 45.44 -18.32
N VAL A 650 -52.72 44.61 -19.22
CA VAL A 650 -51.92 43.59 -19.94
C VAL A 650 -51.94 43.81 -21.45
N THR A 651 -50.90 43.36 -22.13
CA THR A 651 -50.91 43.25 -23.59
C THR A 651 -50.21 41.98 -24.03
N LYS A 652 -50.39 41.63 -25.31
CA LYS A 652 -49.86 40.40 -25.89
C LYS A 652 -48.63 40.71 -26.72
N ASN A 653 -47.50 40.09 -26.38
CA ASN A 653 -46.35 40.08 -27.27
C ASN A 653 -46.63 39.09 -28.40
N GLN A 654 -46.79 39.61 -29.62
CA GLN A 654 -47.16 38.82 -30.80
C GLN A 654 -46.05 37.84 -31.22
N LEU A 655 -44.78 38.17 -30.97
CA LEU A 655 -43.64 37.33 -31.34
C LEU A 655 -43.55 36.11 -30.42
N LYS A 656 -43.55 36.33 -29.10
CA LYS A 656 -43.44 35.28 -28.08
C LYS A 656 -44.78 34.60 -27.75
N LYS A 657 -45.89 35.11 -28.29
CA LYS A 657 -47.27 34.62 -28.11
C LYS A 657 -47.78 34.56 -26.66
N HIS A 658 -47.08 35.18 -25.72
CA HIS A 658 -47.45 35.34 -24.31
C HIS A 658 -48.01 36.74 -23.99
N TRP A 659 -48.79 36.83 -22.92
CA TRP A 659 -49.28 38.06 -22.32
C TRP A 659 -48.31 38.55 -21.25
N TYR A 660 -48.14 39.87 -21.14
CA TYR A 660 -47.33 40.49 -20.11
C TYR A 660 -48.04 41.67 -19.46
N LEU A 661 -47.60 42.01 -18.24
CA LEU A 661 -48.12 43.09 -17.43
C LEU A 661 -47.47 44.41 -17.88
N ALA A 662 -48.24 45.25 -18.56
CA ALA A 662 -47.81 46.57 -19.01
C ALA A 662 -47.89 47.63 -17.91
N GLY A 663 -48.91 47.53 -17.06
CA GLY A 663 -49.08 48.46 -15.95
C GLY A 663 -50.08 47.98 -14.90
N THR A 664 -50.19 48.73 -13.82
CA THR A 664 -51.22 48.55 -12.78
C THR A 664 -52.09 49.79 -12.69
N VAL A 665 -53.41 49.62 -12.55
CA VAL A 665 -54.35 50.74 -12.40
C VAL A 665 -53.95 51.59 -11.18
N SER A 666 -53.71 52.88 -11.38
CA SER A 666 -53.25 53.79 -10.32
C SER A 666 -54.30 54.84 -9.97
N TRP A 667 -54.59 55.78 -10.87
CA TRP A 667 -55.57 56.84 -10.63
C TRP A 667 -56.20 57.35 -11.94
N GLY A 668 -57.25 58.18 -11.84
CA GLY A 668 -57.90 58.80 -12.98
C GLY A 668 -58.97 59.79 -12.53
N VAL A 669 -59.33 60.75 -13.40
CA VAL A 669 -60.37 61.75 -13.10
C VAL A 669 -61.63 61.44 -13.89
N GLY A 670 -62.72 61.09 -13.20
CA GLY A 670 -64.03 60.90 -13.82
C GLY A 670 -64.08 59.75 -14.83
N CYS A 671 -64.49 58.56 -14.39
CA CYS A 671 -64.43 57.35 -15.22
C CYS A 671 -65.19 57.51 -16.56
N GLY A 672 -64.47 57.38 -17.68
CA GLY A 672 -65.03 57.40 -19.03
C GLY A 672 -65.57 58.78 -19.46
N GLN A 673 -65.05 59.87 -18.92
CA GLN A 673 -65.33 61.22 -19.40
C GLN A 673 -64.50 61.57 -20.64
N GLU A 674 -65.04 62.43 -21.50
CA GLU A 674 -64.31 62.96 -22.67
C GLU A 674 -63.05 63.71 -22.23
N ASP A 675 -61.96 63.56 -22.99
CA ASP A 675 -60.64 64.15 -22.71
C ASP A 675 -60.06 63.79 -21.32
N LYS A 676 -60.42 62.63 -20.75
CA LYS A 676 -59.81 62.11 -19.51
C LYS A 676 -59.37 60.65 -19.70
N TYR A 677 -58.11 60.38 -19.41
CA TYR A 677 -57.48 59.07 -19.63
C TYR A 677 -57.17 58.37 -18.31
N GLY A 678 -57.29 57.04 -18.24
CA GLY A 678 -56.83 56.27 -17.09
C GLY A 678 -55.31 56.36 -16.95
N VAL A 679 -54.82 56.53 -15.72
CA VAL A 679 -53.38 56.60 -15.40
C VAL A 679 -52.97 55.33 -14.66
N TYR A 680 -51.93 54.68 -15.17
CA TYR A 680 -51.42 53.40 -14.70
C TYR A 680 -49.96 53.57 -14.27
N SER A 681 -49.51 52.80 -13.28
CA SER A 681 -48.07 52.68 -13.01
C SER A 681 -47.42 51.85 -14.10
N ASP A 682 -46.40 52.38 -14.75
CA ASP A 682 -45.66 51.68 -15.80
C ASP A 682 -44.75 50.62 -15.17
N VAL A 683 -45.15 49.35 -15.31
CA VAL A 683 -44.44 48.22 -14.70
C VAL A 683 -43.03 48.07 -15.26
N TYR A 684 -42.78 48.49 -16.51
CA TYR A 684 -41.45 48.47 -17.11
C TYR A 684 -40.48 49.41 -16.35
N LYS A 685 -40.97 50.56 -15.86
CA LYS A 685 -40.15 51.54 -15.11
C LYS A 685 -39.77 51.06 -13.71
N SER A 686 -40.47 50.07 -13.17
CA SER A 686 -40.18 49.43 -11.88
C SER A 686 -39.71 47.97 -12.02
N LEU A 687 -39.38 47.51 -13.23
CA LEU A 687 -39.08 46.11 -13.53
C LEU A 687 -37.92 45.57 -12.70
N ASP A 688 -36.80 46.30 -12.63
CA ASP A 688 -35.61 45.87 -11.89
C ASP A 688 -35.89 45.70 -10.40
N TRP A 689 -36.71 46.60 -9.83
CA TRP A 689 -37.14 46.51 -8.45
C TRP A 689 -38.04 45.29 -8.23
N ILE A 690 -39.00 45.04 -9.13
CA ILE A 690 -39.88 43.87 -9.08
C ILE A 690 -39.05 42.58 -9.11
N LYS A 691 -38.14 42.44 -10.09
CA LYS A 691 -37.28 41.25 -10.23
C LYS A 691 -36.39 41.05 -9.01
N LYS A 692 -35.76 42.12 -8.51
CA LYS A 692 -34.88 42.05 -7.34
C LYS A 692 -35.61 41.62 -6.07
N LYS A 693 -36.84 42.09 -5.86
CA LYS A 693 -37.61 41.80 -4.64
C LYS A 693 -38.34 40.46 -4.68
N SER A 694 -38.88 40.08 -5.84
CA SER A 694 -39.63 38.83 -5.99
C SER A 694 -38.77 37.62 -6.37
N GLY A 695 -37.55 37.83 -6.88
CA GLY A 695 -36.70 36.77 -7.43
C GLY A 695 -37.20 36.18 -8.75
N VAL A 696 -38.23 36.77 -9.37
CA VAL A 696 -38.81 36.32 -10.63
C VAL A 696 -37.93 36.79 -11.80
N GLN A 697 -37.45 35.86 -12.64
CA GLN A 697 -36.44 36.15 -13.66
C GLN A 697 -36.78 35.71 -15.10
N TYR A 698 -37.97 35.13 -15.35
CA TYR A 698 -38.33 34.69 -16.71
C TYR A 698 -38.43 35.85 -17.72
#